data_AF-A0AAU7N0S7-F1
#
_entry.id   AF-A0AAU7N0S7-F1
#
_cell.length_a   1.000
_cell.length_b   1.000
_cell.length_c   1.000
_cell.angle_alpha   90.00
_cell.angle_beta   90.00
_cell.angle_gamma   90.00
#
_symmetry.space_group_name_H-M   'P 1'
#
loop_
_entity.id
_entity.type
_entity.pdbx_description
1 polymer ?
#
loop_
_entity_poly.entity_id
_entity_poly.type
_entity_poly.pdbx_seq_one_letter_code
_entity_poly.pdbx_strand_id
1 'polypeptide(L)'
;MKWFHHITKVLPFALALIGVNWYSHAQIPGQSYFPNGNNYIEYIYGNHPVILSIPHDGDLKPDEIPDRSCPNCVYGNDTDTQEMGRAMAQAYFNKTGHYPFVVINRLARIKFDANRNKNEDDNDNNPIIQEAFDNYHAYIADAKNKIIQDFGRGLFIDIHGHAHDIERVELGYTLTGHELRQADEVLNTTTFMNRNSIKTLVYEKVGEMTHVQLIRGGLSLGNLFHDKGFPTVPSAADPFPKEGEPYFNGGYNVWIHGSRLNSGNIDGIQIEINQDVRFDAESSALFVDAVATSLMEYLSLHYGFGVIDFDGDGVLSNLDCDDFNANINPNTNEIPYNGIDDDCNPATPDDDLDGDGFNNMDDCDDENADINPGSDEIPYNGIDDDCDPATPDDDLDGDGFNNVDDCDDNNSNVNPNAEEVPYNGLDDDCDPATPDDDLDGDGFNNVDDCDDENADVNPNSDEIPYNGIDDDCNPATPDDDLDGDGFNNVDDCDDNNADISPNADEIPYNGIDDDCDPATSDDDLDGDGFNNVEDCDDNNSNINPNAEEIPYNGIDDDCDPTTLDDDLDADGFNLVDDCNDNDTSINPNAIEIPYNGIDDDCNPATPDNDLDGDGFNNMDDCDDENADINPGSDEIPYNGIDDDCNPATPDDDLDGDGFNNVDDCDDENPDINPSVSEIPYNGIDDDCNPTTPDDDLDGDGFNNVEDCDDNNANINPNADEIPYNGIDDDCNPVTPDDDLDGDGFNNMDDCDDENPYINPSVAEIPYNGIDDDCDPATLDDDLDGDGFDNAQDCDDNNANVNPDAEEIPYNGLDDDCDPATLDDDFDGDGFNIAEDCNDNNANVNPGLNEIPYNGIDDDCNPATPDDDLDGDGFNNMDDCDDNNASVHPNAEEIPYNGIDDDCNPATPDDDLDGDGFNNVEDCDDNIANVNPNAEEVPYNGLDDDCDPATLDDDLDGDGFNNVDDCDDENADVNPNSDEIPYNGIDDDCNPATPDDDLDGDGFNNVDDCDDENPDINPSVAEIPYNGIDDDCNPATPDDDLDGDGFNNVEDCDDNNANINPNAEEIFDNDVDENCDGLIEVTPTKPETSVSAGNAKDYLYIYPNPANDFIYIEKWDKYQFLVEIYDVNKRLVLRKFNTNQLNIQSLANGIYFLIYYDEMGERIVKKLIVDRK
;
A
#
# COMPACT_ATOMS: atom_id res chain seq x y z
N MET A 1 -60.59 -70.46 -5.26
CA MET A 1 -60.99 -71.46 -4.24
C MET A 1 -59.97 -71.41 -3.10
N LYS A 2 -60.44 -71.25 -1.84
CA LYS A 2 -59.84 -71.63 -0.53
C LYS A 2 -58.51 -70.96 -0.10
N TRP A 3 -58.45 -70.15 0.97
CA TRP A 3 -58.55 -70.41 2.45
C TRP A 3 -57.24 -70.90 3.15
N PHE A 4 -56.63 -70.00 3.93
CA PHE A 4 -56.04 -70.07 5.29
C PHE A 4 -55.24 -71.28 5.85
N HIS A 5 -54.19 -70.92 6.65
CA HIS A 5 -53.65 -71.48 7.93
C HIS A 5 -52.24 -72.17 8.00
N HIS A 6 -51.28 -71.42 8.57
CA HIS A 6 -50.38 -71.68 9.73
C HIS A 6 -49.23 -72.76 9.80
N ILE A 7 -48.01 -72.25 10.15
CA ILE A 7 -47.05 -72.68 11.22
C ILE A 7 -45.62 -73.24 10.85
N THR A 8 -44.62 -72.35 10.99
CA THR A 8 -43.27 -72.41 11.66
C THR A 8 -41.94 -72.88 11.01
N LYS A 9 -40.92 -72.01 11.27
CA LYS A 9 -39.42 -72.09 11.27
C LYS A 9 -38.74 -71.74 9.93
N VAL A 10 -37.89 -70.71 9.78
CA VAL A 10 -36.63 -70.30 10.47
C VAL A 10 -36.31 -68.80 10.18
N LEU A 11 -35.71 -68.03 11.13
CA LEU A 11 -35.14 -66.65 11.03
C LEU A 11 -33.60 -66.70 10.74
N PRO A 12 -32.85 -65.60 10.44
CA PRO A 12 -33.23 -64.19 10.18
C PRO A 12 -32.54 -63.53 8.95
N PHE A 13 -33.10 -62.44 8.42
CA PHE A 13 -32.36 -61.22 8.04
C PHE A 13 -33.33 -60.06 8.23
N ALA A 14 -32.94 -59.11 9.07
CA ALA A 14 -33.73 -57.97 9.49
C ALA A 14 -33.09 -56.72 8.88
N LEU A 15 -33.88 -55.97 8.10
CA LEU A 15 -33.75 -54.52 7.97
C LEU A 15 -35.16 -53.98 8.14
N ALA A 16 -35.42 -53.50 9.35
CA ALA A 16 -36.64 -52.79 9.69
C ALA A 16 -36.41 -51.31 9.39
N LEU A 17 -37.19 -50.78 8.46
CA LEU A 17 -37.60 -49.39 8.42
C LEU A 17 -38.05 -48.95 9.82
N ILE A 18 -37.22 -48.16 10.50
CA ILE A 18 -37.64 -47.28 11.58
C ILE A 18 -37.56 -45.87 10.98
N GLY A 19 -38.65 -45.44 10.34
CA GLY A 19 -38.87 -44.01 10.16
C GLY A 19 -39.11 -43.41 11.54
N VAL A 20 -38.09 -42.77 12.10
CA VAL A 20 -38.26 -41.87 13.23
C VAL A 20 -38.87 -40.61 12.66
N ASN A 21 -40.14 -40.34 12.98
CA ASN A 21 -40.69 -39.00 12.82
C ASN A 21 -39.93 -38.10 13.80
N TRP A 22 -38.99 -37.30 13.29
CA TRP A 22 -38.55 -36.11 14.01
C TRP A 22 -39.55 -35.03 13.65
N TYR A 23 -40.44 -34.72 14.59
CA TYR A 23 -41.09 -33.42 14.59
C TYR A 23 -40.00 -32.41 14.94
N SER A 24 -39.39 -31.75 13.95
CA SER A 24 -38.77 -30.45 14.17
C SER A 24 -39.88 -29.54 14.68
N HIS A 25 -39.90 -29.27 15.97
CA HIS A 25 -40.76 -28.21 16.49
C HIS A 25 -40.05 -26.91 16.11
N ALA A 26 -40.70 -26.06 15.33
CA ALA A 26 -40.21 -24.70 15.08
C ALA A 26 -39.86 -24.04 16.42
N GLN A 27 -38.68 -23.44 16.51
CA GLN A 27 -38.27 -22.69 17.70
C GLN A 27 -39.15 -21.45 17.81
N ILE A 28 -39.57 -21.10 19.03
CA ILE A 28 -40.50 -20.01 19.32
C ILE A 28 -39.69 -18.89 19.99
N PRO A 29 -39.71 -17.66 19.44
CA PRO A 29 -39.01 -16.54 20.04
C PRO A 29 -39.38 -16.33 21.51
N GLY A 30 -38.37 -16.06 22.35
CA GLY A 30 -38.49 -15.89 23.79
C GLY A 30 -38.63 -17.20 24.59
N GLN A 31 -38.61 -18.37 23.95
CA GLN A 31 -38.68 -19.67 24.64
C GLN A 31 -37.29 -20.22 24.93
N SER A 32 -37.08 -20.71 26.16
CA SER A 32 -35.86 -21.43 26.54
C SER A 32 -35.84 -22.88 26.01
N TYR A 33 -34.68 -23.27 25.50
CA TYR A 33 -34.30 -24.60 25.02
C TYR A 33 -33.09 -25.09 25.81
N PHE A 34 -33.08 -26.40 26.10
CA PHE A 34 -31.99 -27.05 26.83
C PHE A 34 -31.57 -28.31 26.08
N PRO A 35 -30.29 -28.40 25.66
CA PRO A 35 -29.80 -29.55 24.90
C PRO A 35 -29.81 -30.79 25.79
N ASN A 36 -30.25 -31.91 25.23
CA ASN A 36 -30.25 -33.24 25.85
C ASN A 36 -30.91 -33.36 27.24
N GLY A 37 -31.62 -32.33 27.69
CA GLY A 37 -32.32 -32.26 28.98
C GLY A 37 -31.43 -32.15 30.22
N ASN A 38 -30.13 -31.84 30.07
CA ASN A 38 -29.18 -31.72 31.19
C ASN A 38 -29.21 -30.33 31.87
N ASN A 39 -29.86 -29.34 31.24
CA ASN A 39 -30.04 -27.96 31.69
C ASN A 39 -28.74 -27.18 31.96
N TYR A 40 -27.62 -27.58 31.36
CA TYR A 40 -26.32 -26.92 31.53
C TYR A 40 -26.17 -25.68 30.68
N ILE A 41 -26.61 -25.74 29.42
CA ILE A 41 -26.69 -24.59 28.51
C ILE A 41 -28.16 -24.25 28.31
N GLU A 42 -28.51 -22.97 28.42
CA GLU A 42 -29.83 -22.45 28.06
C GLU A 42 -29.71 -21.62 26.79
N TYR A 43 -30.58 -21.90 25.83
CA TYR A 43 -30.72 -21.11 24.62
C TYR A 43 -32.12 -20.52 24.56
N ILE A 44 -32.23 -19.20 24.61
CA ILE A 44 -33.49 -18.49 24.39
C ILE A 44 -33.50 -18.04 22.94
N TYR A 45 -34.42 -18.60 22.16
CA TYR A 45 -34.49 -18.32 20.73
C TYR A 45 -34.93 -16.86 20.49
N GLY A 46 -34.25 -16.16 19.57
CA GLY A 46 -34.51 -14.78 19.19
C GLY A 46 -35.14 -14.64 17.81
N ASN A 47 -35.41 -13.40 17.41
CA ASN A 47 -35.92 -13.01 16.09
C ASN A 47 -35.56 -11.55 15.77
N HIS A 48 -34.36 -11.13 16.17
CA HIS A 48 -33.77 -9.80 15.92
C HIS A 48 -32.24 -9.95 15.82
N PRO A 49 -31.52 -9.06 15.10
CA PRO A 49 -30.07 -9.11 14.85
C PRO A 49 -29.16 -8.87 16.08
N VAL A 50 -29.49 -9.42 17.24
CA VAL A 50 -28.67 -9.35 18.46
C VAL A 50 -28.54 -10.71 19.12
N ILE A 51 -27.32 -11.07 19.52
CA ILE A 51 -27.02 -12.25 20.34
C ILE A 51 -26.46 -11.79 21.69
N LEU A 52 -27.07 -12.22 22.79
CA LEU A 52 -26.56 -12.01 24.15
C LEU A 52 -25.94 -13.32 24.68
N SER A 53 -24.64 -13.30 24.95
CA SER A 53 -23.87 -14.41 25.51
C SER A 53 -23.61 -14.16 27.00
N ILE A 54 -23.89 -15.15 27.86
CA ILE A 54 -23.65 -15.08 29.32
C ILE A 54 -22.87 -16.32 29.77
N PRO A 55 -21.53 -16.27 29.78
CA PRO A 55 -20.69 -17.46 29.96
C PRO A 55 -20.37 -17.81 31.43
N HIS A 56 -20.50 -16.89 32.40
CA HIS A 56 -19.80 -17.03 33.69
C HIS A 56 -20.61 -16.98 34.99
N ASP A 57 -21.93 -16.79 34.93
CA ASP A 57 -22.75 -16.64 36.15
C ASP A 57 -23.48 -17.93 36.56
N GLY A 58 -23.18 -19.08 35.95
CA GLY A 58 -23.80 -20.36 36.25
C GLY A 58 -23.81 -20.75 37.75
N ASP A 59 -24.92 -21.26 38.27
CA ASP A 59 -25.06 -21.69 39.67
C ASP A 59 -24.89 -23.20 39.86
N LEU A 60 -24.93 -23.98 38.78
CA LEU A 60 -24.89 -25.43 38.82
C LEU A 60 -23.47 -25.94 39.12
N LYS A 61 -23.38 -26.79 40.15
CA LYS A 61 -22.15 -27.51 40.53
C LYS A 61 -22.41 -29.01 40.65
N PRO A 62 -22.65 -29.73 39.54
CA PRO A 62 -22.88 -31.17 39.58
C PRO A 62 -21.69 -31.91 40.21
N ASP A 63 -21.96 -32.93 41.01
CA ASP A 63 -20.91 -33.71 41.70
C ASP A 63 -20.07 -34.54 40.72
N GLU A 64 -20.65 -34.88 39.57
CA GLU A 64 -20.03 -35.64 38.48
C GLU A 64 -19.04 -34.83 37.64
N ILE A 65 -19.07 -33.50 37.73
CA ILE A 65 -18.12 -32.61 37.06
C ILE A 65 -17.07 -32.18 38.10
N PRO A 66 -15.76 -32.47 37.91
CA PRO A 66 -14.73 -32.02 38.84
C PRO A 66 -14.65 -30.49 38.90
N ASP A 67 -14.09 -29.95 39.97
CA ASP A 67 -13.68 -28.54 39.97
C ASP A 67 -12.44 -28.39 39.09
N ARG A 68 -12.36 -27.28 38.37
CA ARG A 68 -11.17 -26.86 37.63
C ARG A 68 -9.99 -26.62 38.57
N SER A 69 -8.81 -26.92 38.09
CA SER A 69 -7.51 -26.89 38.76
C SER A 69 -6.43 -26.50 37.74
N CYS A 70 -6.57 -25.34 37.10
CA CYS A 70 -5.55 -24.76 36.24
C CYS A 70 -4.75 -23.63 36.94
N PRO A 71 -3.44 -23.44 36.62
CA PRO A 71 -2.54 -22.54 37.35
C PRO A 71 -2.99 -21.07 37.43
N ASN A 72 -3.79 -20.60 36.46
CA ASN A 72 -4.25 -19.22 36.33
C ASN A 72 -5.78 -19.10 36.18
N CYS A 73 -6.54 -20.13 36.58
CA CYS A 73 -7.99 -20.12 36.43
C CYS A 73 -8.67 -19.07 37.30
N VAL A 74 -9.59 -18.32 36.71
CA VAL A 74 -10.55 -17.49 37.45
C VAL A 74 -11.74 -18.36 37.85
N TYR A 75 -11.97 -18.50 39.16
CA TYR A 75 -13.03 -19.34 39.70
C TYR A 75 -14.29 -18.56 40.11
N GLY A 76 -14.18 -17.22 40.17
CA GLY A 76 -15.28 -16.35 40.53
C GLY A 76 -16.33 -16.30 39.44
N ASN A 77 -17.60 -16.34 39.82
CA ASN A 77 -18.70 -16.12 38.89
C ASN A 77 -18.93 -14.63 38.69
N ASP A 78 -19.44 -14.28 37.53
CA ASP A 78 -19.85 -12.92 37.16
C ASP A 78 -21.24 -12.65 37.75
N THR A 79 -21.32 -12.73 39.09
CA THR A 79 -22.58 -12.82 39.86
C THR A 79 -23.65 -11.84 39.35
N ASP A 80 -24.87 -12.36 39.17
CA ASP A 80 -26.10 -11.68 38.73
C ASP A 80 -26.23 -11.40 37.21
N THR A 81 -25.21 -11.68 36.38
CA THR A 81 -25.31 -11.46 34.92
C THR A 81 -26.31 -12.38 34.20
N GLN A 82 -26.60 -13.59 34.70
CA GLN A 82 -27.63 -14.46 34.10
C GLN A 82 -29.03 -13.85 34.22
N GLU A 83 -29.37 -13.34 35.40
CA GLU A 83 -30.68 -12.72 35.63
C GLU A 83 -30.78 -11.38 34.87
N MET A 84 -29.69 -10.62 34.83
CA MET A 84 -29.61 -9.40 34.02
C MET A 84 -29.75 -9.70 32.53
N GLY A 85 -29.09 -10.72 31.98
CA GLY A 85 -29.20 -11.08 30.56
C GLY A 85 -30.63 -11.45 30.15
N ARG A 86 -31.36 -12.20 30.99
CA ARG A 86 -32.79 -12.48 30.76
C ARG A 86 -33.64 -11.21 30.88
N ALA A 87 -33.31 -10.33 31.82
CA ALA A 87 -34.02 -9.06 31.99
C ALA A 87 -33.76 -8.11 30.81
N MET A 88 -32.54 -8.07 30.26
CA MET A 88 -32.17 -7.32 29.05
C MET A 88 -32.97 -7.81 27.85
N ALA A 89 -33.02 -9.13 27.61
CA ALA A 89 -33.83 -9.70 26.54
C ALA A 89 -35.33 -9.35 26.69
N GLN A 90 -35.85 -9.36 27.92
CA GLN A 90 -37.24 -8.98 28.18
C GLN A 90 -37.48 -7.47 28.00
N ALA A 91 -36.53 -6.62 28.41
CA ALA A 91 -36.60 -5.17 28.25
C ALA A 91 -36.53 -4.80 26.77
N TYR A 92 -35.63 -5.44 26.01
CA TYR A 92 -35.52 -5.31 24.56
C TYR A 92 -36.86 -5.65 23.89
N PHE A 93 -37.45 -6.82 24.19
CA PHE A 93 -38.77 -7.18 23.69
C PHE A 93 -39.88 -6.19 24.05
N ASN A 94 -39.85 -5.61 25.25
CA ASN A 94 -40.86 -4.64 25.65
C ASN A 94 -40.79 -3.35 24.83
N LYS A 95 -39.62 -3.02 24.27
CA LYS A 95 -39.40 -1.83 23.46
C LYS A 95 -39.58 -2.10 21.97
N THR A 96 -39.03 -3.22 21.46
CA THR A 96 -39.06 -3.55 20.02
C THR A 96 -40.21 -4.47 19.61
N GLY A 97 -40.74 -5.29 20.52
CA GLY A 97 -41.63 -6.40 20.17
C GLY A 97 -40.91 -7.66 19.67
N HIS A 98 -39.57 -7.65 19.62
CA HIS A 98 -38.73 -8.75 19.17
C HIS A 98 -37.78 -9.21 20.29
N TYR A 99 -37.37 -10.48 20.28
CA TYR A 99 -36.39 -11.01 21.23
C TYR A 99 -35.00 -11.06 20.59
N PRO A 100 -33.95 -10.61 21.30
CA PRO A 100 -32.60 -11.01 20.93
C PRO A 100 -32.42 -12.51 21.19
N PHE A 101 -31.46 -13.12 20.52
CA PHE A 101 -31.00 -14.48 20.86
C PHE A 101 -30.24 -14.42 22.18
N VAL A 102 -30.39 -15.43 23.05
CA VAL A 102 -29.64 -15.48 24.32
C VAL A 102 -29.06 -16.86 24.55
N VAL A 103 -27.76 -16.94 24.85
CA VAL A 103 -27.05 -18.18 25.17
C VAL A 103 -26.43 -18.06 26.56
N ILE A 104 -26.79 -18.96 27.47
CA ILE A 104 -26.39 -18.89 28.88
C ILE A 104 -25.72 -20.18 29.32
N ASN A 105 -24.51 -20.07 29.87
CA ASN A 105 -23.87 -21.15 30.60
C ASN A 105 -24.36 -21.17 32.05
N ARG A 106 -25.03 -22.26 32.45
CA ARG A 106 -25.57 -22.44 33.80
C ARG A 106 -24.64 -23.24 34.71
N LEU A 107 -23.54 -23.78 34.20
CA LEU A 107 -22.49 -24.39 35.03
C LEU A 107 -21.65 -23.28 35.67
N ALA A 108 -21.36 -23.41 36.95
CA ALA A 108 -20.52 -22.43 37.65
C ALA A 108 -19.13 -22.35 37.02
N ARG A 109 -18.53 -21.16 37.05
CA ARG A 109 -17.21 -20.92 36.43
C ARG A 109 -16.12 -21.80 37.03
N ILE A 110 -16.26 -22.23 38.29
CA ILE A 110 -15.35 -23.23 38.91
C ILE A 110 -15.44 -24.64 38.29
N LYS A 111 -16.48 -24.93 37.50
CA LYS A 111 -16.72 -26.20 36.81
C LYS A 111 -16.37 -26.11 35.33
N PHE A 112 -16.79 -25.01 34.69
CA PHE A 112 -16.73 -24.81 33.25
C PHE A 112 -16.66 -23.32 32.94
N ASP A 113 -15.75 -22.93 32.07
CA ASP A 113 -15.59 -21.56 31.58
C ASP A 113 -15.88 -21.56 30.09
N ALA A 114 -17.05 -21.04 29.72
CA ALA A 114 -17.50 -21.00 28.34
C ALA A 114 -16.84 -19.87 27.52
N ASN A 115 -16.00 -19.03 28.13
CA ASN A 115 -15.24 -17.97 27.46
C ASN A 115 -13.74 -18.32 27.41
N ARG A 116 -13.43 -19.60 27.22
CA ARG A 116 -12.08 -20.15 27.03
C ARG A 116 -12.13 -21.24 25.96
N ASN A 117 -11.05 -21.43 25.22
CA ASN A 117 -10.96 -22.53 24.27
C ASN A 117 -11.12 -23.87 25.01
N LYS A 118 -11.84 -24.81 24.36
CA LYS A 118 -12.07 -26.21 24.72
C LYS A 118 -10.83 -27.04 25.11
N ASN A 119 -9.62 -26.50 25.03
CA ASN A 119 -8.40 -27.22 25.39
C ASN A 119 -7.57 -26.53 26.49
N GLU A 120 -8.00 -25.40 27.05
CA GLU A 120 -7.25 -24.64 28.07
C GLU A 120 -7.64 -24.97 29.52
N ASP A 121 -8.69 -25.76 29.69
CA ASP A 121 -9.24 -26.19 30.96
C ASP A 121 -8.76 -27.60 31.33
N ASP A 122 -8.41 -27.81 32.59
CA ASP A 122 -8.05 -29.15 33.07
C ASP A 122 -9.26 -30.11 33.12
N ASN A 123 -10.48 -29.57 33.04
CA ASN A 123 -11.72 -30.32 32.88
C ASN A 123 -12.08 -30.68 31.44
N ASP A 124 -11.34 -30.22 30.43
CA ASP A 124 -11.73 -30.37 29.02
C ASP A 124 -11.74 -31.81 28.51
N ASN A 125 -11.07 -32.73 29.19
CA ASN A 125 -11.16 -34.16 28.87
C ASN A 125 -12.45 -34.82 29.42
N ASN A 126 -13.30 -34.08 30.13
CA ASN A 126 -14.58 -34.57 30.62
C ASN A 126 -15.63 -34.49 29.49
N PRO A 127 -16.21 -35.63 29.04
CA PRO A 127 -17.18 -35.62 27.95
C PRO A 127 -18.41 -34.73 28.22
N ILE A 128 -18.80 -34.55 29.49
CA ILE A 128 -19.93 -33.68 29.87
C ILE A 128 -19.58 -32.20 29.64
N ILE A 129 -18.32 -31.82 29.90
CA ILE A 129 -17.83 -30.45 29.68
C ILE A 129 -17.66 -30.19 28.19
N GLN A 130 -17.10 -31.14 27.43
CA GLN A 130 -17.02 -31.02 25.97
C GLN A 130 -18.40 -30.85 25.35
N GLU A 131 -19.37 -31.64 25.78
CA GLU A 131 -20.77 -31.51 25.31
C GLU A 131 -21.38 -30.15 25.70
N ALA A 132 -21.12 -29.65 26.91
CA ALA A 132 -21.59 -28.32 27.32
C ALA A 132 -20.95 -27.20 26.49
N PHE A 133 -19.65 -27.28 26.23
CA PHE A 133 -18.92 -26.37 25.35
C PHE A 133 -19.51 -26.40 23.93
N ASP A 134 -19.61 -27.59 23.34
CA ASP A 134 -20.11 -27.76 21.97
C ASP A 134 -21.53 -27.20 21.82
N ASN A 135 -22.40 -27.46 22.79
CA ASN A 135 -23.75 -26.89 22.77
C ASN A 135 -23.76 -25.35 22.92
N TYR A 136 -22.89 -24.79 23.78
CA TYR A 136 -22.83 -23.34 23.98
C TYR A 136 -22.44 -22.62 22.69
N HIS A 137 -21.34 -23.05 22.07
CA HIS A 137 -20.86 -22.44 20.84
C HIS A 137 -21.73 -22.76 19.62
N ALA A 138 -22.33 -23.95 19.55
CA ALA A 138 -23.26 -24.29 18.48
C ALA A 138 -24.52 -23.42 18.51
N TYR A 139 -25.08 -23.09 19.68
CA TYR A 139 -26.24 -22.20 19.74
C TYR A 139 -25.92 -20.76 19.37
N ILE A 140 -24.69 -20.31 19.62
CA ILE A 140 -24.23 -19.01 19.12
C ILE A 140 -24.14 -19.07 17.59
N ALA A 141 -23.53 -20.12 17.03
CA ALA A 141 -23.47 -20.31 15.58
C ALA A 141 -24.86 -20.40 14.93
N ASP A 142 -25.81 -21.15 15.52
CA ASP A 142 -27.19 -21.23 15.06
C ASP A 142 -27.87 -19.84 15.04
N ALA A 143 -27.62 -19.03 16.07
CA ALA A 143 -28.13 -17.66 16.14
C ALA A 143 -27.49 -16.75 15.09
N LYS A 144 -26.17 -16.84 14.89
CA LYS A 144 -25.45 -16.10 13.83
C LYS A 144 -26.03 -16.43 12.46
N ASN A 145 -26.14 -17.70 12.12
CA ASN A 145 -26.70 -18.13 10.84
C ASN A 145 -28.12 -17.63 10.63
N LYS A 146 -28.94 -17.62 11.69
CA LYS A 146 -30.31 -17.12 11.60
C LYS A 146 -30.35 -15.60 11.38
N ILE A 147 -29.45 -14.86 12.03
CA ILE A 147 -29.34 -13.41 11.85
C ILE A 147 -28.87 -13.09 10.43
N ILE A 148 -27.81 -13.73 9.95
CA ILE A 148 -27.29 -13.52 8.60
C ILE A 148 -28.37 -13.84 7.56
N GLN A 149 -29.11 -14.94 7.74
CA GLN A 149 -30.22 -15.29 6.85
C GLN A 149 -31.34 -14.24 6.82
N ASP A 150 -31.72 -13.69 7.97
CA ASP A 150 -32.89 -12.81 8.07
C ASP A 150 -32.56 -11.33 7.88
N PHE A 151 -31.31 -10.94 8.10
CA PHE A 151 -30.88 -9.54 8.22
C PHE A 151 -29.55 -9.25 7.50
N GLY A 152 -28.85 -10.24 6.97
CA GLY A 152 -27.51 -10.08 6.38
C GLY A 152 -26.40 -9.93 7.43
N ARG A 153 -26.60 -9.05 8.43
CA ARG A 153 -25.62 -8.73 9.47
C ARG A 153 -26.24 -8.59 10.87
N GLY A 154 -25.41 -8.49 11.90
CA GLY A 154 -25.86 -8.19 13.27
C GLY A 154 -24.78 -8.18 14.33
N LEU A 155 -25.20 -8.14 15.60
CA LEU A 155 -24.34 -7.82 16.73
C LEU A 155 -24.32 -8.93 17.81
N PHE A 156 -23.12 -9.35 18.19
CA PHE A 156 -22.86 -10.28 19.29
C PHE A 156 -22.36 -9.53 20.54
N ILE A 157 -23.08 -9.66 21.65
CA ILE A 157 -22.74 -9.03 22.93
C ILE A 157 -22.40 -10.11 23.96
N ASP A 158 -21.17 -10.10 24.46
CA ASP A 158 -20.70 -11.02 25.50
C ASP A 158 -20.72 -10.34 26.87
N ILE A 159 -21.63 -10.76 27.74
CA ILE A 159 -21.93 -10.08 29.01
C ILE A 159 -21.17 -10.72 30.17
N HIS A 160 -20.38 -9.90 30.85
CA HIS A 160 -19.55 -10.25 31.99
C HIS A 160 -19.73 -9.26 33.14
N GLY A 161 -18.98 -9.45 34.21
CA GLY A 161 -18.94 -8.49 35.30
C GLY A 161 -17.63 -8.50 36.05
N HIS A 162 -17.04 -7.32 36.19
CA HIS A 162 -15.77 -7.12 36.88
C HIS A 162 -15.92 -6.61 38.32
N ALA A 163 -14.80 -6.58 39.03
CA ALA A 163 -14.67 -6.12 40.41
C ALA A 163 -13.46 -5.18 40.56
N HIS A 164 -13.17 -4.38 39.52
CA HIS A 164 -12.13 -3.37 39.58
C HIS A 164 -12.52 -2.24 40.53
N ASP A 165 -11.52 -1.55 41.08
CA ASP A 165 -11.74 -0.45 42.03
C ASP A 165 -12.41 0.78 41.37
N ILE A 166 -12.34 0.90 40.04
CA ILE A 166 -12.98 1.94 39.26
C ILE A 166 -14.36 1.43 38.82
N GLU A 167 -15.41 2.03 39.36
CA GLU A 167 -16.80 1.64 39.09
C GLU A 167 -17.30 2.33 37.81
N ARG A 168 -17.08 1.65 36.67
CA ARG A 168 -17.56 2.02 35.33
C ARG A 168 -17.79 0.75 34.50
N VAL A 169 -18.61 0.80 33.46
CA VAL A 169 -18.73 -0.28 32.48
C VAL A 169 -17.47 -0.28 31.61
N GLU A 170 -16.95 -1.46 31.27
CA GLU A 170 -15.82 -1.60 30.34
C GLU A 170 -16.30 -2.35 29.08
N LEU A 171 -16.07 -1.78 27.90
CA LEU A 171 -16.42 -2.37 26.61
C LEU A 171 -15.17 -2.91 25.92
N GLY A 172 -15.11 -4.22 25.73
CA GLY A 172 -13.99 -4.90 25.10
C GLY A 172 -14.18 -5.08 23.60
N TYR A 173 -13.44 -4.30 22.81
CA TYR A 173 -13.38 -4.37 21.33
C TYR A 173 -12.21 -5.20 20.80
N THR A 174 -11.56 -5.96 21.66
CA THR A 174 -10.32 -6.71 21.44
C THR A 174 -9.06 -5.86 21.24
N LEU A 175 -9.16 -4.57 21.57
CA LEU A 175 -8.08 -3.60 21.71
C LEU A 175 -7.73 -3.43 23.20
N THR A 176 -6.45 -3.43 23.53
CA THR A 176 -5.95 -3.21 24.90
C THR A 176 -6.11 -1.76 25.34
N GLY A 177 -6.04 -1.55 26.66
CA GLY A 177 -6.05 -0.18 27.20
C GLY A 177 -4.87 0.68 26.74
N HIS A 178 -3.74 0.07 26.36
CA HIS A 178 -2.59 0.80 25.80
C HIS A 178 -2.84 1.24 24.37
N GLU A 179 -3.49 0.40 23.57
CA GLU A 179 -3.81 0.69 22.17
C GLU A 179 -4.91 1.75 22.11
N LEU A 180 -5.92 1.66 22.97
CA LEU A 180 -6.92 2.73 23.10
C LEU A 180 -6.31 4.08 23.51
N ARG A 181 -5.07 4.16 24.01
CA ARG A 181 -4.42 5.46 24.30
C ARG A 181 -3.71 6.08 23.10
N GLN A 182 -3.59 5.37 21.99
CA GLN A 182 -2.98 5.89 20.78
C GLN A 182 -3.83 7.04 20.19
N ALA A 183 -3.17 7.87 19.37
CA ALA A 183 -3.80 8.96 18.64
C ALA A 183 -4.86 8.43 17.66
N ASP A 184 -5.78 9.30 17.23
CA ASP A 184 -6.92 8.89 16.40
C ASP A 184 -6.45 8.39 15.03
N GLU A 185 -5.45 9.05 14.44
CA GLU A 185 -4.83 8.71 13.16
C GLU A 185 -4.23 7.30 13.23
N VAL A 186 -3.56 6.97 14.34
CA VAL A 186 -2.97 5.65 14.57
C VAL A 186 -4.06 4.58 14.72
N LEU A 187 -5.11 4.85 15.50
CA LEU A 187 -6.21 3.90 15.68
C LEU A 187 -7.02 3.68 14.39
N ASN A 188 -7.09 4.67 13.50
CA ASN A 188 -7.76 4.56 12.21
C ASN A 188 -6.94 3.78 11.16
N THR A 189 -5.70 3.36 11.46
CA THR A 189 -4.92 2.50 10.54
C THR A 189 -5.50 1.09 10.42
N THR A 190 -5.26 0.46 9.27
CA THR A 190 -5.66 -0.92 8.96
C THR A 190 -5.19 -1.93 10.01
N THR A 191 -4.05 -1.67 10.66
CA THR A 191 -3.51 -2.51 11.75
C THR A 191 -4.49 -2.63 12.92
N PHE A 192 -5.07 -1.53 13.38
CA PHE A 192 -6.01 -1.55 14.51
C PHE A 192 -7.44 -1.83 14.07
N MET A 193 -7.81 -1.45 12.83
CA MET A 193 -9.08 -1.82 12.23
C MET A 193 -9.22 -3.34 12.08
N ASN A 194 -8.18 -4.03 11.64
CA ASN A 194 -8.21 -5.50 11.51
C ASN A 194 -8.23 -6.24 12.86
N ARG A 195 -7.74 -5.61 13.92
CA ARG A 195 -7.66 -6.21 15.27
C ARG A 195 -8.89 -5.96 16.13
N ASN A 196 -9.76 -5.04 15.74
CA ASN A 196 -10.98 -4.78 16.46
C ASN A 196 -12.03 -5.85 16.14
N SER A 197 -13.01 -6.01 17.04
CA SER A 197 -14.06 -7.04 16.92
C SER A 197 -15.35 -6.54 16.28
N ILE A 198 -15.37 -5.29 15.86
CA ILE A 198 -16.41 -4.64 15.04
C ILE A 198 -15.85 -4.34 13.63
N LYS A 199 -14.91 -5.17 13.16
CA LYS A 199 -14.12 -4.96 11.95
C LYS A 199 -15.02 -4.72 10.74
N THR A 200 -16.04 -5.56 10.57
CA THR A 200 -16.97 -5.43 9.44
C THR A 200 -17.67 -4.08 9.45
N LEU A 201 -18.23 -3.67 10.60
CA LEU A 201 -18.84 -2.35 10.73
C LEU A 201 -17.88 -1.19 10.39
N VAL A 202 -16.61 -1.31 10.78
CA VAL A 202 -15.59 -0.30 10.49
C VAL A 202 -15.30 -0.19 9.00
N TYR A 203 -15.20 -1.32 8.29
CA TYR A 203 -14.94 -1.33 6.85
C TYR A 203 -16.14 -0.93 6.00
N GLU A 204 -17.36 -1.10 6.51
CA GLU A 204 -18.60 -0.66 5.85
C GLU A 204 -18.77 0.86 5.85
N LYS A 205 -17.94 1.62 6.60
CA LYS A 205 -17.99 3.10 6.70
C LYS A 205 -19.41 3.64 6.91
N VAL A 206 -20.20 3.00 7.78
CA VAL A 206 -21.59 3.43 8.00
C VAL A 206 -21.63 4.87 8.51
N GLY A 207 -22.32 5.76 7.78
CA GLY A 207 -22.36 7.19 8.07
C GLY A 207 -20.98 7.85 8.05
N GLU A 208 -20.08 7.33 7.22
CA GLU A 208 -18.67 7.77 7.05
C GLU A 208 -17.85 7.77 8.34
N MET A 209 -18.31 7.04 9.35
CA MET A 209 -17.65 7.05 10.65
C MET A 209 -16.33 6.29 10.61
N THR A 210 -15.29 6.95 11.13
CA THR A 210 -13.99 6.35 11.38
C THR A 210 -14.05 5.28 12.46
N HIS A 211 -13.05 4.38 12.48
CA HIS A 211 -12.90 3.36 13.52
C HIS A 211 -12.95 3.97 14.93
N VAL A 212 -12.28 5.10 15.15
CA VAL A 212 -12.29 5.82 16.43
C VAL A 212 -13.69 6.29 16.81
N GLN A 213 -14.45 6.89 15.88
CA GLN A 213 -15.81 7.35 16.16
C GLN A 213 -16.72 6.20 16.59
N LEU A 214 -16.56 5.01 16.00
CA LEU A 214 -17.34 3.82 16.35
C LEU A 214 -17.00 3.24 17.73
N ILE A 215 -15.74 3.27 18.15
CA ILE A 215 -15.32 2.69 19.45
C ILE A 215 -15.35 3.68 20.61
N ARG A 216 -15.15 4.99 20.36
CA ARG A 216 -15.07 6.01 21.41
C ARG A 216 -15.65 7.37 21.05
N GLY A 217 -16.27 7.53 19.89
CA GLY A 217 -16.96 8.77 19.50
C GLY A 217 -18.31 8.95 20.21
N GLY A 218 -19.01 10.03 19.88
CA GLY A 218 -20.31 10.39 20.47
C GLY A 218 -21.41 9.36 20.22
N LEU A 219 -21.32 8.62 19.10
CA LEU A 219 -22.30 7.61 18.69
C LEU A 219 -21.85 6.18 18.99
N SER A 220 -20.69 6.02 19.65
CA SER A 220 -20.22 4.73 20.14
C SER A 220 -21.16 4.14 21.19
N LEU A 221 -21.26 2.82 21.25
CA LEU A 221 -22.08 2.12 22.26
C LEU A 221 -21.74 2.56 23.69
N GLY A 222 -20.46 2.83 23.95
CA GLY A 222 -20.00 3.30 25.24
C GLY A 222 -20.52 4.68 25.60
N ASN A 223 -20.57 5.61 24.64
CA ASN A 223 -21.15 6.92 24.87
C ASN A 223 -22.67 6.85 25.08
N LEU A 224 -23.37 5.99 24.34
CA LEU A 224 -24.80 5.75 24.55
C LEU A 224 -25.14 5.23 25.97
N PHE A 225 -24.24 4.46 26.60
CA PHE A 225 -24.37 4.08 28.01
C PHE A 225 -24.01 5.23 28.96
N HIS A 226 -22.98 6.01 28.63
CA HIS A 226 -22.56 7.17 29.39
C HIS A 226 -23.70 8.19 29.55
N ASP A 227 -24.37 8.54 28.45
CA ASP A 227 -25.47 9.52 28.42
C ASP A 227 -26.68 9.07 29.24
N LYS A 228 -26.86 7.76 29.38
CA LYS A 228 -27.89 7.16 30.24
C LYS A 228 -27.48 7.05 31.72
N GLY A 229 -26.34 7.64 32.07
CA GLY A 229 -25.85 7.78 33.44
C GLY A 229 -24.95 6.64 33.92
N PHE A 230 -24.42 5.82 33.01
CA PHE A 230 -23.49 4.73 33.33
C PHE A 230 -22.11 5.03 32.75
N PRO A 231 -21.16 5.54 33.57
CA PRO A 231 -19.79 5.78 33.12
C PRO A 231 -19.25 4.54 32.41
N THR A 232 -18.70 4.71 31.20
CA THR A 232 -18.30 3.61 30.34
C THR A 232 -16.98 3.92 29.63
N VAL A 233 -16.09 2.94 29.51
CA VAL A 233 -14.83 3.05 28.77
C VAL A 233 -14.72 1.92 27.72
N PRO A 234 -14.29 2.19 26.49
CA PRO A 234 -14.17 3.51 25.87
C PRO A 234 -15.52 4.23 25.66
N SER A 235 -15.53 5.56 25.66
CA SER A 235 -16.63 6.46 25.26
C SER A 235 -16.08 7.88 25.03
N ALA A 236 -16.84 8.80 24.44
CA ALA A 236 -16.34 10.18 24.23
C ALA A 236 -15.94 10.87 25.54
N ALA A 237 -16.66 10.58 26.63
CA ALA A 237 -16.38 11.12 27.96
C ALA A 237 -15.28 10.38 28.74
N ASP A 238 -14.97 9.14 28.40
CA ASP A 238 -13.88 8.33 28.97
C ASP A 238 -13.26 7.45 27.86
N PRO A 239 -12.44 8.05 26.96
CA PRO A 239 -12.04 7.44 25.70
C PRO A 239 -11.10 6.24 25.83
N PHE A 240 -10.40 6.13 26.97
CA PHE A 240 -9.46 5.05 27.23
C PHE A 240 -9.15 4.90 28.71
N PRO A 241 -8.83 3.68 29.18
CA PRO A 241 -8.31 3.49 30.52
C PRO A 241 -6.91 4.12 30.64
N LYS A 242 -6.65 4.80 31.75
CA LYS A 242 -5.33 5.45 31.98
C LYS A 242 -4.25 4.41 32.26
N GLU A 243 -3.00 4.82 32.17
CA GLU A 243 -1.88 3.93 32.45
C GLU A 243 -1.99 3.32 33.87
N GLY A 244 -1.91 1.99 33.94
CA GLY A 244 -2.06 1.23 35.18
C GLY A 244 -3.50 1.00 35.66
N GLU A 245 -4.51 1.57 34.99
CA GLU A 245 -5.91 1.23 35.26
C GLU A 245 -6.25 -0.14 34.66
N PRO A 246 -6.94 -1.02 35.41
CA PRO A 246 -7.35 -2.31 34.88
C PRO A 246 -8.47 -2.12 33.86
N TYR A 247 -8.47 -2.97 32.83
CA TYR A 247 -9.45 -2.95 31.76
C TYR A 247 -9.51 -4.32 31.08
N PHE A 248 -10.70 -4.80 30.80
CA PHE A 248 -10.93 -6.01 30.02
C PHE A 248 -11.16 -5.69 28.55
N ASN A 249 -10.21 -6.11 27.71
CA ASN A 249 -10.25 -5.83 26.28
C ASN A 249 -11.18 -6.72 25.47
N GLY A 250 -11.76 -7.78 26.02
CA GLY A 250 -12.60 -8.73 25.27
C GLY A 250 -11.99 -10.13 25.21
N GLY A 251 -12.78 -11.13 25.61
CA GLY A 251 -12.35 -12.52 25.74
C GLY A 251 -12.58 -13.38 24.49
N TYR A 252 -12.32 -14.69 24.66
CA TYR A 252 -12.38 -15.71 23.61
C TYR A 252 -13.62 -15.64 22.73
N ASN A 253 -14.81 -15.47 23.32
CA ASN A 253 -16.08 -15.45 22.61
C ASN A 253 -16.17 -14.31 21.61
N VAL A 254 -15.74 -13.10 22.00
CA VAL A 254 -15.76 -11.93 21.10
C VAL A 254 -14.78 -12.13 19.95
N TRP A 255 -13.63 -12.76 20.21
CA TRP A 255 -12.65 -13.09 19.17
C TRP A 255 -13.21 -14.06 18.13
N ILE A 256 -13.89 -15.13 18.55
CA ILE A 256 -14.34 -16.18 17.63
C ILE A 256 -15.72 -15.94 17.02
N HIS A 257 -16.56 -15.14 17.68
CA HIS A 257 -17.94 -14.92 17.24
C HIS A 257 -18.17 -13.53 16.65
N GLY A 258 -17.30 -12.56 16.94
CA GLY A 258 -17.24 -11.26 16.26
C GLY A 258 -16.49 -11.30 14.93
N SER A 259 -16.34 -10.15 14.29
CA SER A 259 -15.85 -10.03 12.91
C SER A 259 -14.32 -10.06 12.77
N ARG A 260 -13.58 -9.98 13.89
CA ARG A 260 -12.10 -9.95 13.92
C ARG A 260 -11.44 -11.06 13.10
N LEU A 261 -11.78 -12.32 13.33
CA LEU A 261 -11.02 -13.46 12.78
C LEU A 261 -11.45 -13.90 11.38
N ASN A 262 -12.66 -13.53 10.92
CA ASN A 262 -13.25 -14.13 9.73
C ASN A 262 -13.86 -13.11 8.75
N SER A 263 -13.70 -11.79 8.96
CA SER A 263 -14.38 -10.74 8.17
C SER A 263 -15.90 -11.00 7.98
N GLY A 264 -16.55 -11.67 8.94
CA GLY A 264 -17.93 -12.14 8.80
C GLY A 264 -18.95 -11.12 9.30
N ASN A 265 -20.20 -11.20 8.83
CA ASN A 265 -21.27 -10.22 9.05
C ASN A 265 -21.80 -10.11 10.50
N ILE A 266 -21.07 -10.61 11.50
CA ILE A 266 -21.43 -10.49 12.90
C ILE A 266 -20.28 -9.83 13.65
N ASP A 267 -20.51 -8.62 14.11
CA ASP A 267 -19.59 -7.89 14.97
C ASP A 267 -19.75 -8.30 16.44
N GLY A 268 -18.70 -8.16 17.24
CA GLY A 268 -18.65 -8.60 18.62
C GLY A 268 -18.20 -7.52 19.59
N ILE A 269 -18.88 -7.38 20.73
CA ILE A 269 -18.48 -6.47 21.81
C ILE A 269 -18.62 -7.18 23.17
N GLN A 270 -17.59 -7.11 24.02
CA GLN A 270 -17.69 -7.58 25.40
C GLN A 270 -18.20 -6.44 26.29
N ILE A 271 -19.19 -6.70 27.15
CA ILE A 271 -19.63 -5.75 28.18
C ILE A 271 -19.26 -6.27 29.56
N GLU A 272 -18.43 -5.54 30.28
CA GLU A 272 -18.03 -5.85 31.66
C GLU A 272 -18.73 -4.89 32.62
N ILE A 273 -19.67 -5.43 33.40
CA ILE A 273 -20.53 -4.64 34.29
C ILE A 273 -19.94 -4.57 35.70
N ASN A 274 -19.74 -3.36 36.23
CA ASN A 274 -19.17 -3.12 37.55
C ASN A 274 -20.09 -3.55 38.70
N GLN A 275 -19.54 -3.63 39.92
CA GLN A 275 -20.25 -4.21 41.07
C GLN A 275 -21.42 -3.33 41.55
N ASP A 276 -21.25 -2.01 41.51
CA ASP A 276 -22.29 -1.07 41.94
C ASP A 276 -23.55 -1.13 41.07
N VAL A 277 -23.42 -1.51 39.79
CA VAL A 277 -24.55 -1.73 38.89
C VAL A 277 -25.19 -3.10 39.12
N ARG A 278 -24.40 -4.16 39.27
CA ARG A 278 -24.93 -5.54 39.38
C ARG A 278 -25.62 -5.82 40.71
N PHE A 279 -25.06 -5.34 41.83
CA PHE A 279 -25.51 -5.77 43.16
C PHE A 279 -26.59 -4.88 43.79
N ASP A 280 -26.87 -3.72 43.20
CA ASP A 280 -28.02 -2.91 43.56
C ASP A 280 -29.17 -3.13 42.58
N ALA A 281 -30.33 -3.57 43.09
CA ALA A 281 -31.46 -3.94 42.25
C ALA A 281 -32.11 -2.75 41.54
N GLU A 282 -31.96 -1.52 42.04
CA GLU A 282 -32.45 -0.30 41.37
C GLU A 282 -31.50 0.08 40.25
N SER A 283 -30.19 0.12 40.50
CA SER A 283 -29.16 0.36 39.48
C SER A 283 -29.21 -0.69 38.37
N SER A 284 -29.32 -1.97 38.72
CA SER A 284 -29.41 -3.08 37.76
C SER A 284 -30.62 -2.95 36.85
N ALA A 285 -31.78 -2.56 37.38
CA ALA A 285 -32.99 -2.36 36.58
C ALA A 285 -32.87 -1.16 35.63
N LEU A 286 -32.21 -0.07 36.06
CA LEU A 286 -31.92 1.08 35.20
C LEU A 286 -30.92 0.71 34.10
N PHE A 287 -29.89 -0.07 34.41
CA PHE A 287 -28.90 -0.51 33.43
C PHE A 287 -29.50 -1.47 32.41
N VAL A 288 -30.36 -2.39 32.84
CA VAL A 288 -31.11 -3.28 31.93
C VAL A 288 -31.94 -2.49 30.92
N ASP A 289 -32.61 -1.42 31.36
CA ASP A 289 -33.38 -0.55 30.47
C ASP A 289 -32.46 0.25 29.53
N ALA A 290 -31.33 0.74 30.06
CA ALA A 290 -30.32 1.45 29.28
C ALA A 290 -29.70 0.56 28.20
N VAL A 291 -29.33 -0.68 28.51
CA VAL A 291 -28.82 -1.65 27.53
C VAL A 291 -29.84 -1.91 26.43
N ALA A 292 -31.11 -2.13 26.79
CA ALA A 292 -32.14 -2.37 25.80
C ALA A 292 -32.36 -1.16 24.87
N THR A 293 -32.36 0.05 25.42
CA THR A 293 -32.50 1.27 24.61
C THR A 293 -31.26 1.54 23.76
N SER A 294 -30.05 1.51 24.34
CA SER A 294 -28.83 1.81 23.57
C SER A 294 -28.55 0.75 22.50
N LEU A 295 -28.93 -0.53 22.70
CA LEU A 295 -28.82 -1.53 21.64
C LEU A 295 -29.79 -1.25 20.48
N MET A 296 -31.00 -0.74 20.77
CA MET A 296 -31.90 -0.32 19.69
C MET A 296 -31.35 0.88 18.93
N GLU A 297 -30.88 1.89 19.66
CA GLU A 297 -30.24 3.09 19.09
C GLU A 297 -29.01 2.72 18.25
N TYR A 298 -28.10 1.92 18.81
CA TYR A 298 -26.88 1.49 18.13
C TYR A 298 -27.17 0.67 16.87
N LEU A 299 -28.19 -0.19 16.89
CA LEU A 299 -28.61 -0.92 15.70
C LEU A 299 -29.26 -0.02 14.64
N SER A 300 -30.01 0.99 15.06
CA SER A 300 -30.64 1.96 14.17
C SER A 300 -29.56 2.75 13.44
N LEU A 301 -28.60 3.31 14.19
CA LEU A 301 -27.52 4.15 13.68
C LEU A 301 -26.55 3.37 12.78
N HIS A 302 -26.14 2.18 13.22
CA HIS A 302 -24.98 1.51 12.62
C HIS A 302 -25.32 0.30 11.79
N TYR A 303 -26.51 -0.28 11.97
CA TYR A 303 -26.92 -1.48 11.25
C TYR A 303 -28.17 -1.28 10.38
N GLY A 304 -28.80 -0.12 10.43
CA GLY A 304 -30.06 0.15 9.72
C GLY A 304 -31.24 -0.66 10.28
N PHE A 305 -31.16 -1.14 11.52
CA PHE A 305 -32.20 -1.97 12.14
C PHE A 305 -32.89 -1.27 13.30
N GLY A 306 -34.21 -1.16 13.17
CA GLY A 306 -34.99 -0.30 14.05
C GLY A 306 -35.02 1.10 13.45
N VAL A 307 -36.17 1.74 13.58
CA VAL A 307 -36.35 3.11 13.12
C VAL A 307 -36.88 3.90 14.30
N ILE A 308 -36.12 4.89 14.75
CA ILE A 308 -36.32 5.59 16.01
C ILE A 308 -36.36 7.09 15.74
N ASP A 309 -37.27 7.79 16.40
CA ASP A 309 -37.27 9.25 16.48
C ASP A 309 -36.32 9.64 17.63
N PHE A 310 -35.08 9.97 17.31
CA PHE A 310 -33.99 10.15 18.28
C PHE A 310 -34.09 11.48 19.05
N ASP A 311 -34.46 12.56 18.37
CA ASP A 311 -34.56 13.90 18.94
C ASP A 311 -35.98 14.28 19.42
N GLY A 312 -36.99 13.48 19.05
CA GLY A 312 -38.38 13.60 19.48
C GLY A 312 -39.23 14.57 18.66
N ASP A 313 -38.82 14.92 17.44
CA ASP A 313 -39.54 15.83 16.56
C ASP A 313 -40.72 15.17 15.81
N GLY A 314 -40.73 13.84 15.75
CA GLY A 314 -41.76 13.02 15.11
C GLY A 314 -41.38 12.43 13.75
N VAL A 315 -40.17 12.66 13.25
CA VAL A 315 -39.54 11.97 12.12
C VAL A 315 -38.78 10.76 12.66
N LEU A 316 -38.66 9.72 11.83
CA LEU A 316 -37.95 8.51 12.22
C LEU A 316 -36.60 8.48 11.50
N SER A 317 -35.59 7.87 12.14
CA SER A 317 -34.19 7.88 11.71
C SER A 317 -33.84 7.39 10.31
N ASN A 318 -34.78 6.79 9.58
CA ASN A 318 -34.55 6.44 8.18
C ASN A 318 -35.05 7.52 7.20
N LEU A 319 -35.62 8.60 7.73
CA LEU A 319 -36.17 9.74 7.00
C LEU A 319 -35.61 11.06 7.56
N ASP A 320 -34.80 11.00 8.61
CA ASP A 320 -34.30 12.15 9.35
C ASP A 320 -32.81 12.33 8.98
N CYS A 321 -32.43 13.51 8.49
CA CYS A 321 -31.06 13.79 8.05
C CYS A 321 -30.14 14.18 9.22
N ASP A 322 -30.69 14.63 10.35
CA ASP A 322 -29.93 14.72 11.61
C ASP A 322 -30.78 14.19 12.76
N ASP A 323 -30.61 12.89 13.00
CA ASP A 323 -31.20 12.15 14.12
C ASP A 323 -31.04 12.82 15.51
N PHE A 324 -30.10 13.74 15.68
CA PHE A 324 -29.80 14.35 16.97
C PHE A 324 -30.27 15.80 17.09
N ASN A 325 -30.87 16.38 16.05
CA ASN A 325 -31.30 17.76 16.03
C ASN A 325 -32.73 17.95 15.51
N ALA A 326 -33.66 18.15 16.45
CA ALA A 326 -35.10 18.33 16.20
C ALA A 326 -35.50 19.55 15.35
N ASN A 327 -34.53 20.29 14.80
CA ASN A 327 -34.76 21.38 13.85
C ASN A 327 -34.21 21.07 12.45
N ILE A 328 -33.59 19.91 12.23
CA ILE A 328 -33.06 19.44 10.95
C ILE A 328 -33.79 18.14 10.64
N ASN A 329 -34.82 18.19 9.79
CA ASN A 329 -35.68 17.05 9.45
C ASN A 329 -36.56 17.39 8.23
N PRO A 330 -37.15 16.42 7.51
CA PRO A 330 -37.99 16.68 6.34
C PRO A 330 -39.29 17.48 6.57
N ASN A 331 -39.62 17.83 7.82
CA ASN A 331 -40.76 18.69 8.14
C ASN A 331 -40.35 20.09 8.60
N THR A 332 -39.06 20.39 8.69
CA THR A 332 -38.57 21.76 8.85
C THR A 332 -38.56 22.48 7.51
N ASN A 333 -38.39 23.79 7.57
CA ASN A 333 -38.24 24.59 6.37
C ASN A 333 -36.76 24.93 6.30
N GLU A 334 -36.16 24.80 5.12
CA GLU A 334 -34.79 25.21 4.89
C GLU A 334 -34.53 26.65 5.37
N ILE A 335 -33.40 26.88 6.06
CA ILE A 335 -32.93 28.19 6.46
C ILE A 335 -31.77 28.57 5.53
N PRO A 336 -32.03 29.40 4.50
CA PRO A 336 -31.03 29.65 3.47
C PRO A 336 -29.72 30.22 4.01
N TYR A 337 -28.61 29.70 3.49
CA TYR A 337 -27.21 30.12 3.67
C TYR A 337 -26.70 29.95 5.10
N ASN A 338 -27.11 28.87 5.78
CA ASN A 338 -26.55 28.51 7.08
C ASN A 338 -25.53 27.36 6.99
N GLY A 339 -25.46 26.68 5.83
CA GLY A 339 -24.52 25.61 5.50
C GLY A 339 -24.93 24.25 6.09
N ILE A 340 -26.23 24.02 6.25
CA ILE A 340 -26.81 22.80 6.82
C ILE A 340 -28.13 22.54 6.08
N ASP A 341 -28.30 21.35 5.48
CA ASP A 341 -29.61 20.86 4.99
C ASP A 341 -30.59 20.69 6.16
N ASP A 342 -31.34 21.74 6.48
CA ASP A 342 -32.31 21.76 7.57
C ASP A 342 -33.58 20.97 7.22
N ASP A 343 -33.90 20.74 5.94
CA ASP A 343 -35.12 20.04 5.52
C ASP A 343 -34.93 18.71 4.78
N CYS A 344 -33.73 18.12 4.86
CA CYS A 344 -33.40 16.79 4.36
C CYS A 344 -33.73 16.63 2.88
N ASN A 345 -33.62 17.72 2.13
CA ASN A 345 -33.93 17.77 0.73
C ASN A 345 -32.73 18.40 0.01
N PRO A 346 -31.93 17.57 -0.69
CA PRO A 346 -30.71 18.03 -1.33
C PRO A 346 -30.97 18.98 -2.52
N ALA A 347 -32.23 19.21 -2.88
CA ALA A 347 -32.63 20.20 -3.89
C ALA A 347 -32.92 21.59 -3.28
N THR A 348 -32.41 21.89 -2.08
CA THR A 348 -32.64 23.16 -1.39
C THR A 348 -31.33 23.94 -1.19
N PRO A 349 -31.39 25.28 -1.03
CA PRO A 349 -30.27 26.19 -1.30
C PRO A 349 -28.98 26.05 -0.45
N ASP A 350 -28.90 25.07 0.45
CA ASP A 350 -27.77 24.88 1.36
C ASP A 350 -26.87 23.69 0.96
N ASP A 351 -27.32 22.79 0.08
CA ASP A 351 -26.58 21.61 -0.41
C ASP A 351 -26.02 21.75 -1.83
N ASP A 352 -26.41 22.82 -2.52
CA ASP A 352 -26.06 23.20 -3.89
C ASP A 352 -26.02 24.73 -3.89
N LEU A 353 -24.93 25.28 -3.33
CA LEU A 353 -24.84 26.66 -2.88
C LEU A 353 -24.86 27.64 -4.07
N ASP A 354 -24.42 27.21 -5.24
CA ASP A 354 -24.43 27.96 -6.50
C ASP A 354 -25.51 27.52 -7.50
N GLY A 355 -26.12 26.33 -7.33
CA GLY A 355 -27.30 25.88 -8.04
C GLY A 355 -27.05 25.02 -9.29
N ASP A 356 -25.88 24.40 -9.44
CA ASP A 356 -25.51 23.59 -10.61
C ASP A 356 -25.99 22.14 -10.58
N GLY A 357 -26.44 21.67 -9.42
CA GLY A 357 -26.98 20.34 -9.21
C GLY A 357 -25.96 19.28 -8.79
N PHE A 358 -24.72 19.65 -8.53
CA PHE A 358 -23.75 18.89 -7.75
C PHE A 358 -23.82 19.33 -6.28
N ASN A 359 -23.38 18.46 -5.37
CA ASN A 359 -23.44 18.75 -3.93
C ASN A 359 -22.03 19.05 -3.42
N ASN A 360 -21.95 19.75 -2.28
CA ASN A 360 -20.68 20.22 -1.69
C ASN A 360 -19.58 19.16 -1.43
N MET A 361 -19.87 17.86 -1.56
CA MET A 361 -18.86 16.78 -1.43
C MET A 361 -18.31 16.33 -2.79
N ASP A 362 -19.10 16.49 -3.85
CA ASP A 362 -18.75 16.07 -5.21
C ASP A 362 -18.31 17.28 -6.07
N ASP A 363 -18.62 18.50 -5.66
CA ASP A 363 -18.27 19.75 -6.31
C ASP A 363 -16.90 20.28 -5.82
N CYS A 364 -16.04 20.75 -6.73
CA CYS A 364 -14.71 21.27 -6.40
C CYS A 364 -14.67 22.79 -6.18
N ASP A 365 -15.74 23.53 -6.46
CA ASP A 365 -15.95 24.92 -6.03
C ASP A 365 -17.44 25.25 -5.80
N ASP A 366 -17.98 24.88 -4.63
CA ASP A 366 -19.38 25.08 -4.20
C ASP A 366 -19.92 26.53 -4.25
N GLU A 367 -19.09 27.53 -4.55
CA GLU A 367 -19.53 28.92 -4.75
C GLU A 367 -19.69 29.29 -6.23
N ASN A 368 -19.38 28.37 -7.17
CA ASN A 368 -19.30 28.58 -8.60
C ASN A 368 -19.84 27.40 -9.45
N ALA A 369 -21.10 27.55 -9.85
CA ALA A 369 -21.90 26.58 -10.63
C ALA A 369 -21.33 26.13 -11.99
N ASP A 370 -20.23 26.72 -12.43
CA ASP A 370 -19.54 26.38 -13.68
C ASP A 370 -18.36 25.42 -13.44
N ILE A 371 -17.95 25.15 -12.19
CA ILE A 371 -16.84 24.26 -11.81
C ILE A 371 -17.44 23.06 -11.06
N ASN A 372 -17.56 21.91 -11.71
CA ASN A 372 -18.16 20.71 -11.12
C ASN A 372 -17.88 19.46 -11.97
N PRO A 373 -18.07 18.22 -11.45
CA PRO A 373 -17.78 16.99 -12.19
C PRO A 373 -18.58 16.77 -13.48
N GLY A 374 -19.61 17.58 -13.73
CA GLY A 374 -20.42 17.55 -14.94
C GLY A 374 -20.04 18.60 -15.97
N SER A 375 -19.13 19.52 -15.63
CA SER A 375 -18.60 20.52 -16.54
C SER A 375 -17.67 19.89 -17.57
N ASP A 376 -17.57 20.55 -18.72
CA ASP A 376 -16.54 20.20 -19.70
C ASP A 376 -15.27 20.98 -19.30
N GLU A 377 -14.15 20.30 -19.07
CA GLU A 377 -12.85 20.96 -18.83
C GLU A 377 -12.60 22.01 -19.92
N ILE A 378 -12.35 23.27 -19.53
CA ILE A 378 -12.06 24.35 -20.47
C ILE A 378 -10.55 24.46 -20.64
N PRO A 379 -9.99 23.93 -21.76
CA PRO A 379 -8.55 23.89 -21.93
C PRO A 379 -7.90 25.27 -21.78
N TYR A 380 -6.93 25.37 -20.88
CA TYR A 380 -5.98 26.46 -20.66
C TYR A 380 -6.54 27.68 -19.92
N ASN A 381 -7.45 27.49 -18.96
CA ASN A 381 -7.94 28.53 -18.05
C ASN A 381 -7.26 28.47 -16.66
N GLY A 382 -6.53 27.40 -16.34
CA GLY A 382 -5.77 27.20 -15.10
C GLY A 382 -6.63 26.82 -13.89
N ILE A 383 -7.83 26.29 -14.13
CA ILE A 383 -8.82 25.85 -13.15
C ILE A 383 -9.26 24.45 -13.59
N ASP A 384 -9.22 23.47 -12.69
CA ASP A 384 -9.79 22.15 -12.89
C ASP A 384 -11.33 22.27 -12.88
N ASP A 385 -11.91 22.58 -14.05
CA ASP A 385 -13.33 22.90 -14.20
C ASP A 385 -14.20 21.65 -14.08
N ASP A 386 -13.68 20.46 -14.44
CA ASP A 386 -14.40 19.18 -14.38
C ASP A 386 -14.05 18.28 -13.19
N CYS A 387 -13.28 18.79 -12.24
CA CYS A 387 -12.86 18.10 -11.03
C CYS A 387 -12.18 16.73 -11.30
N ASP A 388 -11.60 16.55 -12.49
CA ASP A 388 -10.85 15.36 -12.90
C ASP A 388 -9.38 15.76 -13.19
N PRO A 389 -8.43 15.46 -12.28
CA PRO A 389 -7.03 15.88 -12.41
C PRO A 389 -6.27 15.18 -13.56
N ALA A 390 -6.96 14.48 -14.46
CA ALA A 390 -6.42 13.84 -15.65
C ALA A 390 -6.76 14.56 -16.97
N THR A 391 -7.44 15.72 -16.92
CA THR A 391 -7.94 16.47 -18.09
C THR A 391 -7.04 17.68 -18.48
N PRO A 392 -7.20 18.27 -19.69
CA PRO A 392 -6.14 18.99 -20.43
C PRO A 392 -5.64 20.38 -19.95
N ASP A 393 -5.96 20.85 -18.74
CA ASP A 393 -5.51 22.19 -18.28
C ASP A 393 -4.09 22.25 -17.75
N ASP A 394 -3.52 21.09 -17.44
CA ASP A 394 -2.24 21.07 -16.76
C ASP A 394 -1.02 21.09 -17.70
N ASP A 395 -1.08 20.74 -19.00
CA ASP A 395 0.04 20.68 -19.97
C ASP A 395 -0.29 21.43 -21.29
N LEU A 396 0.03 22.73 -21.38
CA LEU A 396 -0.47 23.64 -22.42
C LEU A 396 0.16 23.44 -23.80
N ASP A 397 1.41 22.95 -23.87
CA ASP A 397 2.11 22.73 -25.14
C ASP A 397 2.32 21.26 -25.51
N GLY A 398 1.95 20.34 -24.62
CA GLY A 398 1.78 18.91 -24.87
C GLY A 398 3.06 18.09 -24.81
N ASP A 399 4.02 18.50 -23.99
CA ASP A 399 5.31 17.83 -23.83
C ASP A 399 5.40 16.88 -22.63
N GLY A 400 4.33 16.82 -21.83
CA GLY A 400 4.16 15.92 -20.70
C GLY A 400 4.58 16.51 -19.35
N PHE A 401 4.92 17.79 -19.28
CA PHE A 401 5.13 18.55 -18.04
C PHE A 401 3.96 19.47 -17.76
N ASN A 402 3.62 19.65 -16.48
CA ASN A 402 2.53 20.53 -16.10
C ASN A 402 2.99 21.96 -15.84
N ASN A 403 2.04 22.90 -15.77
CA ASN A 403 2.26 24.34 -15.56
C ASN A 403 3.15 24.70 -14.35
N VAL A 404 3.23 23.82 -13.35
CA VAL A 404 4.05 24.04 -12.15
C VAL A 404 5.50 23.62 -12.37
N ASP A 405 5.74 22.68 -13.28
CA ASP A 405 7.04 22.11 -13.56
C ASP A 405 7.67 22.65 -14.87
N ASP A 406 6.94 23.37 -15.74
CA ASP A 406 7.42 23.92 -17.02
C ASP A 406 7.71 25.44 -16.98
N CYS A 407 8.92 25.88 -17.37
CA CYS A 407 9.31 27.30 -17.36
C CYS A 407 8.89 28.11 -18.60
N ASP A 408 8.41 27.48 -19.68
CA ASP A 408 7.73 28.14 -20.80
C ASP A 408 6.69 27.19 -21.42
N ASP A 409 5.59 27.01 -20.69
CA ASP A 409 4.39 26.19 -20.99
C ASP A 409 3.69 26.53 -22.34
N ASN A 410 4.24 27.45 -23.14
CA ASN A 410 3.79 27.74 -24.50
C ASN A 410 4.75 27.19 -25.58
N ASN A 411 5.80 26.47 -25.19
CA ASN A 411 6.90 26.04 -26.04
C ASN A 411 7.47 24.67 -25.64
N SER A 412 6.91 23.61 -26.25
CA SER A 412 7.19 22.18 -26.05
C SER A 412 8.64 21.70 -26.28
N ASN A 413 9.62 22.60 -26.41
CA ASN A 413 11.05 22.31 -26.43
C ASN A 413 11.80 23.01 -25.29
N VAL A 414 11.09 23.70 -24.40
CA VAL A 414 11.59 24.37 -23.21
C VAL A 414 10.86 23.75 -22.04
N ASN A 415 11.51 22.83 -21.34
CA ASN A 415 10.94 22.08 -20.22
C ASN A 415 12.08 21.44 -19.41
N PRO A 416 11.85 20.95 -18.18
CA PRO A 416 12.90 20.40 -17.33
C PRO A 416 13.68 19.22 -17.92
N ASN A 417 13.14 18.56 -18.95
CA ASN A 417 13.78 17.45 -19.64
C ASN A 417 14.40 17.83 -20.99
N ALA A 418 14.32 19.10 -21.40
CA ALA A 418 14.97 19.58 -22.60
C ALA A 418 16.49 19.59 -22.39
N GLU A 419 17.25 19.41 -23.47
CA GLU A 419 18.71 19.49 -23.43
C GLU A 419 19.09 20.94 -23.75
N GLU A 420 19.69 21.65 -22.79
CA GLU A 420 20.12 23.03 -22.98
C GLU A 420 20.94 23.20 -24.27
N VAL A 421 20.60 24.22 -25.08
CA VAL A 421 21.29 24.50 -26.34
C VAL A 421 22.17 25.74 -26.20
N PRO A 422 23.50 25.58 -25.98
CA PRO A 422 24.38 26.72 -25.77
C PRO A 422 24.39 27.66 -26.97
N TYR A 423 24.37 28.95 -26.69
CA TYR A 423 24.50 30.09 -27.59
C TYR A 423 23.25 30.43 -28.40
N ASN A 424 22.06 30.05 -27.90
CA ASN A 424 20.76 30.38 -28.49
C ASN A 424 20.02 31.54 -27.79
N GLY A 425 20.40 31.89 -26.54
CA GLY A 425 19.81 32.95 -25.74
C GLY A 425 18.41 32.65 -25.17
N LEU A 426 18.08 31.39 -24.96
CA LEU A 426 16.94 30.88 -24.19
C LEU A 426 17.50 29.97 -23.09
N ASP A 427 16.81 29.88 -21.96
CA ASP A 427 17.03 28.85 -20.94
C ASP A 427 16.12 27.69 -21.34
N ASP A 428 16.67 26.72 -22.06
CA ASP A 428 15.88 25.68 -22.71
C ASP A 428 15.51 24.55 -21.73
N ASP A 429 16.32 24.28 -20.68
CA ASP A 429 16.06 23.20 -19.72
C ASP A 429 15.48 23.65 -18.37
N CYS A 430 15.10 24.93 -18.28
CA CYS A 430 14.55 25.55 -17.07
C CYS A 430 15.55 25.57 -15.90
N ASP A 431 16.85 25.44 -16.18
CA ASP A 431 17.95 25.58 -15.23
C ASP A 431 18.77 26.86 -15.54
N PRO A 432 18.62 27.93 -14.73
CA PRO A 432 19.28 29.20 -14.96
C PRO A 432 20.81 29.18 -14.76
N ALA A 433 21.40 28.02 -14.43
CA ALA A 433 22.83 27.82 -14.23
C ALA A 433 23.64 27.56 -15.53
N THR A 434 23.03 27.66 -16.71
CA THR A 434 23.63 27.17 -17.96
C THR A 434 24.31 28.25 -18.85
N PRO A 435 25.25 27.87 -19.77
CA PRO A 435 26.47 28.63 -20.13
C PRO A 435 26.44 29.95 -20.95
N ASP A 436 25.32 30.67 -21.07
CA ASP A 436 25.14 31.54 -22.25
C ASP A 436 25.49 33.04 -22.20
N ASP A 437 25.88 33.62 -21.06
CA ASP A 437 26.13 35.08 -20.96
C ASP A 437 27.42 35.54 -20.23
N ASP A 438 28.37 34.64 -19.94
CA ASP A 438 29.63 34.92 -19.23
C ASP A 438 30.82 34.16 -19.86
N LEU A 439 31.78 34.87 -20.47
CA LEU A 439 32.74 34.23 -21.39
C LEU A 439 33.87 33.48 -20.65
N ASP A 440 34.27 33.96 -19.48
CA ASP A 440 35.27 33.35 -18.60
C ASP A 440 34.73 33.00 -17.21
N GLY A 441 33.52 33.44 -16.85
CA GLY A 441 32.73 32.85 -15.76
C GLY A 441 32.74 33.62 -14.43
N ASP A 442 33.12 34.91 -14.41
CA ASP A 442 33.26 35.68 -13.16
C ASP A 442 32.07 36.56 -12.75
N GLY A 443 30.98 36.50 -13.52
CA GLY A 443 29.78 37.29 -13.29
C GLY A 443 29.91 38.75 -13.73
N PHE A 444 31.02 39.19 -14.35
CA PHE A 444 31.16 40.51 -14.94
C PHE A 444 31.12 40.43 -16.46
N ASN A 445 30.08 41.01 -17.07
CA ASN A 445 30.01 41.04 -18.52
C ASN A 445 31.19 41.83 -19.13
N ASN A 446 31.54 41.47 -20.38
CA ASN A 446 32.63 41.99 -21.23
C ASN A 446 32.83 43.53 -21.35
N VAL A 447 32.02 44.36 -20.69
CA VAL A 447 32.11 45.83 -20.73
C VAL A 447 32.71 46.42 -19.46
N ASP A 448 32.60 45.72 -18.32
CA ASP A 448 33.05 46.21 -17.02
C ASP A 448 34.33 45.52 -16.50
N ASP A 449 34.80 44.44 -17.14
CA ASP A 449 36.01 43.69 -16.77
C ASP A 449 37.32 44.23 -17.45
N CYS A 450 38.47 44.17 -16.77
CA CYS A 450 39.78 44.64 -17.26
C CYS A 450 40.64 43.54 -17.93
N ASP A 451 40.24 42.25 -17.85
CA ASP A 451 40.74 41.14 -18.68
C ASP A 451 39.70 40.02 -18.95
N ASP A 452 38.79 40.23 -19.92
CA ASP A 452 37.64 39.36 -20.33
C ASP A 452 37.95 37.90 -20.79
N GLU A 453 39.15 37.39 -20.51
CA GLU A 453 39.52 35.97 -20.69
C GLU A 453 40.06 35.36 -19.38
N ASN A 454 39.99 36.09 -18.25
CA ASN A 454 40.49 35.72 -16.93
C ASN A 454 39.62 36.28 -15.78
N ALA A 455 38.67 35.46 -15.35
CA ALA A 455 37.67 35.65 -14.31
C ALA A 455 38.11 36.27 -12.96
N ASP A 456 39.39 36.23 -12.60
CA ASP A 456 39.87 36.72 -11.31
C ASP A 456 40.36 38.18 -11.33
N VAL A 457 40.41 38.82 -12.52
CA VAL A 457 41.00 40.17 -12.70
C VAL A 457 39.95 41.18 -13.15
N ASN A 458 39.08 41.57 -12.22
CA ASN A 458 37.97 42.47 -12.48
C ASN A 458 37.92 43.62 -11.44
N PRO A 459 37.11 44.67 -11.66
CA PRO A 459 37.15 45.89 -10.82
C PRO A 459 36.69 45.71 -9.37
N ASN A 460 36.08 44.56 -9.05
CA ASN A 460 35.64 44.20 -7.71
C ASN A 460 36.54 43.14 -7.06
N SER A 461 37.51 42.60 -7.78
CA SER A 461 38.62 41.87 -7.18
C SER A 461 39.31 42.79 -6.18
N ASP A 462 39.69 42.26 -5.02
CA ASP A 462 40.56 42.97 -4.08
C ASP A 462 42.00 42.91 -4.61
N GLU A 463 42.78 44.00 -4.55
CA GLU A 463 44.20 43.92 -4.94
C GLU A 463 44.84 42.93 -3.98
N ILE A 464 45.30 41.80 -4.51
CA ILE A 464 45.90 40.75 -3.71
C ILE A 464 47.34 41.15 -3.45
N PRO A 465 47.70 41.56 -2.22
CA PRO A 465 49.05 41.94 -1.90
C PRO A 465 50.05 40.82 -2.22
N TYR A 466 51.06 41.18 -2.99
CA TYR A 466 52.30 40.52 -3.40
C TYR A 466 52.23 39.53 -4.57
N ASN A 467 51.18 39.56 -5.39
CA ASN A 467 51.04 38.68 -6.56
C ASN A 467 51.62 39.27 -7.88
N GLY A 468 51.91 40.58 -7.90
CA GLY A 468 52.58 41.27 -9.02
C GLY A 468 51.70 41.53 -10.26
N ILE A 469 50.39 41.34 -10.14
CA ILE A 469 49.34 41.71 -11.08
C ILE A 469 48.52 42.85 -10.41
N ASP A 470 47.81 43.66 -11.20
CA ASP A 470 47.00 44.79 -10.71
C ASP A 470 45.54 44.29 -10.75
N ASP A 471 45.16 43.51 -9.73
CA ASP A 471 43.99 42.64 -9.72
C ASP A 471 42.69 43.42 -9.56
N ASP A 472 42.70 44.49 -8.74
CA ASP A 472 41.52 45.35 -8.55
C ASP A 472 41.42 46.48 -9.61
N CYS A 473 42.29 46.42 -10.61
CA CYS A 473 42.48 47.43 -11.64
C CYS A 473 42.77 48.85 -11.05
N ASN A 474 43.32 48.96 -9.82
CA ASN A 474 43.60 50.21 -9.09
C ASN A 474 45.04 50.32 -8.46
N PRO A 475 45.94 51.13 -9.05
CA PRO A 475 47.41 51.04 -8.87
C PRO A 475 48.00 51.72 -7.61
N ALA A 476 47.48 51.48 -6.39
CA ALA A 476 47.90 52.19 -5.16
C ALA A 476 48.08 51.33 -3.88
N THR A 477 48.20 50.01 -4.00
CA THR A 477 47.94 48.96 -2.98
C THR A 477 49.20 48.10 -2.63
N PRO A 478 49.16 47.21 -1.60
CA PRO A 478 50.33 46.79 -0.78
C PRO A 478 51.41 45.84 -1.35
N ASP A 479 51.29 45.28 -2.56
CA ASP A 479 52.15 44.28 -3.22
C ASP A 479 53.71 44.30 -3.18
N ASP A 480 54.41 45.13 -2.40
CA ASP A 480 55.90 45.18 -2.40
C ASP A 480 56.78 45.12 -1.07
N ASP A 481 56.33 45.13 0.21
CA ASP A 481 57.03 44.67 1.46
C ASP A 481 56.04 44.17 2.57
N LEU A 482 55.89 42.84 2.81
CA LEU A 482 54.76 42.20 3.56
C LEU A 482 54.90 42.15 5.10
N ASP A 483 56.06 41.79 5.67
CA ASP A 483 56.25 41.74 7.13
C ASP A 483 56.89 43.00 7.75
N GLY A 484 57.34 43.94 6.89
CA GLY A 484 57.85 45.25 7.27
C GLY A 484 59.29 45.26 7.81
N ASP A 485 60.08 44.22 7.54
CA ASP A 485 61.50 44.16 7.89
C ASP A 485 62.38 45.07 6.99
N GLY A 486 61.82 45.48 5.83
CA GLY A 486 62.41 46.39 4.86
C GLY A 486 63.05 45.74 3.62
N PHE A 487 62.88 44.44 3.42
CA PHE A 487 63.15 43.70 2.18
C PHE A 487 61.84 43.30 1.49
N ASN A 488 61.85 43.23 0.15
CA ASN A 488 60.66 42.86 -0.62
C ASN A 488 60.66 41.37 -0.92
N ASN A 489 59.50 40.81 -1.25
CA ASN A 489 59.22 39.38 -1.34
C ASN A 489 60.12 38.55 -2.28
N VAL A 490 60.96 39.19 -3.10
CA VAL A 490 61.88 38.50 -4.03
C VAL A 490 63.27 38.32 -3.41
N ASP A 491 63.62 39.11 -2.40
CA ASP A 491 64.93 39.10 -1.75
C ASP A 491 64.86 38.51 -0.32
N ASP A 492 63.68 38.17 0.21
CA ASP A 492 63.46 37.54 1.54
C ASP A 492 63.00 36.08 1.37
N CYS A 493 63.38 35.17 2.28
CA CYS A 493 63.01 33.74 2.20
C CYS A 493 61.86 33.34 3.14
N ASP A 494 61.41 34.25 4.00
CA ASP A 494 60.15 34.12 4.73
C ASP A 494 59.48 35.50 4.88
N ASP A 495 58.69 35.88 3.87
CA ASP A 495 58.04 37.20 3.70
C ASP A 495 57.01 37.57 4.79
N ASN A 496 56.77 36.67 5.74
CA ASN A 496 55.83 36.83 6.83
C ASN A 496 56.51 36.90 8.22
N ASN A 497 57.84 36.81 8.28
CA ASN A 497 58.57 36.71 9.54
C ASN A 497 59.87 37.52 9.55
N ALA A 498 59.77 38.77 10.02
CA ALA A 498 60.86 39.73 10.04
C ALA A 498 62.14 39.35 10.84
N ASP A 499 62.17 38.20 11.51
CA ASP A 499 63.37 37.63 12.17
C ASP A 499 64.13 36.62 11.28
N ILE A 500 63.53 36.12 10.18
CA ILE A 500 64.13 35.29 9.11
C ILE A 500 64.31 36.19 7.91
N SER A 501 65.54 36.36 7.46
CA SER A 501 65.86 37.21 6.31
C SER A 501 67.32 36.98 5.92
N PRO A 502 67.78 37.43 4.74
CA PRO A 502 69.16 37.21 4.28
C PRO A 502 70.26 37.82 5.17
N ASN A 503 69.90 38.56 6.23
CA ASN A 503 70.83 39.12 7.20
C ASN A 503 70.69 38.52 8.61
N ALA A 504 69.83 37.51 8.78
CA ALA A 504 69.69 36.73 10.00
C ALA A 504 70.93 35.84 10.25
N ASP A 505 71.06 35.29 11.46
CA ASP A 505 72.16 34.38 11.83
C ASP A 505 71.63 32.93 11.88
N GLU A 506 72.11 32.05 11.00
CA GLU A 506 71.68 30.63 10.89
C GLU A 506 71.76 29.82 12.20
N ILE A 507 70.67 29.14 12.59
CA ILE A 507 70.56 28.33 13.81
C ILE A 507 70.60 26.82 13.48
N PRO A 508 71.71 26.11 13.75
CA PRO A 508 71.85 24.73 13.26
C PRO A 508 70.83 23.73 13.86
N TYR A 509 70.23 22.90 12.99
CA TYR A 509 69.37 21.75 13.30
C TYR A 509 67.96 22.08 13.83
N ASN A 510 67.44 23.27 13.51
CA ASN A 510 66.02 23.57 13.66
C ASN A 510 65.20 23.22 12.41
N GLY A 511 65.86 22.85 11.29
CA GLY A 511 65.19 22.47 10.04
C GLY A 511 64.60 23.66 9.28
N ILE A 512 65.08 24.88 9.52
CA ILE A 512 64.65 26.11 8.83
C ILE A 512 65.91 26.84 8.38
N ASP A 513 66.00 27.21 7.10
CA ASP A 513 67.12 28.02 6.54
C ASP A 513 66.93 29.50 6.96
N ASP A 514 67.32 29.81 8.19
CA ASP A 514 67.05 31.10 8.83
C ASP A 514 67.76 32.27 8.12
N ASP A 515 68.90 32.04 7.46
CA ASP A 515 69.68 33.08 6.75
C ASP A 515 69.58 33.07 5.22
N CYS A 516 68.70 32.22 4.67
CA CYS A 516 68.40 32.10 3.24
C CYS A 516 69.63 31.73 2.37
N ASP A 517 70.64 31.03 2.91
CA ASP A 517 71.82 30.54 2.18
C ASP A 517 71.83 29.00 2.13
N PRO A 518 71.41 28.38 1.00
CA PRO A 518 71.25 26.92 0.86
C PRO A 518 72.58 26.14 0.83
N ALA A 519 73.70 26.78 1.14
CA ALA A 519 75.01 26.14 1.33
C ALA A 519 75.27 25.69 2.78
N THR A 520 74.29 25.85 3.68
CA THR A 520 74.34 25.46 5.09
C THR A 520 73.77 24.05 5.31
N SER A 521 73.64 23.57 6.55
CA SER A 521 73.85 22.16 6.91
C SER A 521 72.61 21.24 6.97
N ASP A 522 71.43 21.65 6.49
CA ASP A 522 70.15 20.94 6.75
C ASP A 522 69.52 20.15 5.56
N ASP A 523 70.16 20.02 4.38
CA ASP A 523 69.59 19.38 3.14
C ASP A 523 70.11 17.96 2.73
N ASP A 524 70.68 17.16 3.64
CA ASP A 524 71.12 15.76 3.39
C ASP A 524 70.81 14.95 4.67
N LEU A 525 69.57 14.45 4.75
CA LEU A 525 68.94 14.11 6.03
C LEU A 525 69.55 12.86 6.67
N ASP A 526 69.91 11.87 5.87
CA ASP A 526 70.55 10.64 6.35
C ASP A 526 72.08 10.59 6.15
N GLY A 527 72.64 11.51 5.36
CA GLY A 527 74.06 11.79 5.28
C GLY A 527 74.83 10.88 4.32
N ASP A 528 74.16 10.20 3.39
CA ASP A 528 74.79 9.27 2.44
C ASP A 528 75.44 9.97 1.23
N GLY A 529 75.08 11.24 1.03
CA GLY A 529 75.64 12.15 0.05
C GLY A 529 74.89 12.24 -1.27
N PHE A 530 73.70 11.62 -1.37
CA PHE A 530 72.67 11.93 -2.36
C PHE A 530 71.58 12.80 -1.71
N ASN A 531 70.83 13.55 -2.50
CA ASN A 531 69.75 14.42 -2.01
C ASN A 531 68.39 13.89 -2.47
N ASN A 532 67.31 14.42 -1.90
CA ASN A 532 65.94 13.87 -1.99
C ASN A 532 65.38 13.62 -3.39
N VAL A 533 66.02 14.13 -4.44
CA VAL A 533 65.56 13.96 -5.83
C VAL A 533 66.28 12.82 -6.54
N GLU A 534 67.47 12.44 -6.08
CA GLU A 534 68.29 11.39 -6.69
C GLU A 534 68.28 10.09 -5.87
N ASP A 535 67.75 10.07 -4.64
CA ASP A 535 67.65 8.90 -3.78
C ASP A 535 66.23 8.29 -3.80
N CYS A 536 66.11 6.96 -3.97
CA CYS A 536 64.81 6.28 -3.95
C CYS A 536 64.32 5.92 -2.53
N ASP A 537 65.13 6.17 -1.48
CA ASP A 537 64.73 6.21 -0.07
C ASP A 537 65.65 7.09 0.80
N ASP A 538 65.35 8.40 0.89
CA ASP A 538 66.17 9.42 1.60
C ASP A 538 66.06 9.40 3.13
N ASN A 539 65.53 8.33 3.70
CA ASN A 539 65.64 8.05 5.13
C ASN A 539 66.56 6.84 5.39
N ASN A 540 67.09 6.22 4.33
CA ASN A 540 67.88 5.00 4.42
C ASN A 540 69.04 4.94 3.42
N SER A 541 70.19 5.42 3.89
CA SER A 541 71.53 5.46 3.27
C SER A 541 72.10 4.16 2.64
N ASN A 542 71.36 3.06 2.62
CA ASN A 542 71.73 1.80 1.96
C ASN A 542 70.90 1.48 0.71
N ILE A 543 69.78 2.17 0.48
CA ILE A 543 68.98 2.10 -0.74
C ILE A 543 69.26 3.39 -1.47
N ASN A 544 69.97 3.33 -2.59
CA ASN A 544 70.30 4.48 -3.40
C ASN A 544 70.80 3.98 -4.77
N PRO A 545 70.91 4.85 -5.79
CA PRO A 545 71.25 4.42 -7.15
C PRO A 545 72.66 3.82 -7.32
N ASN A 546 73.47 3.77 -6.26
CA ASN A 546 74.78 3.11 -6.26
C ASN A 546 74.83 1.86 -5.37
N ALA A 547 73.70 1.43 -4.80
CA ALA A 547 73.55 0.15 -4.14
C ALA A 547 73.71 -1.00 -5.15
N GLU A 548 73.86 -2.23 -4.65
CA GLU A 548 74.05 -3.43 -5.49
C GLU A 548 72.83 -4.33 -5.31
N GLU A 549 72.06 -4.55 -6.38
CA GLU A 549 70.80 -5.32 -6.36
C GLU A 549 70.95 -6.71 -5.71
N ILE A 550 70.09 -7.02 -4.73
CA ILE A 550 70.14 -8.27 -3.96
C ILE A 550 69.07 -9.25 -4.47
N PRO A 551 69.43 -10.34 -5.17
CA PRO A 551 68.43 -11.21 -5.78
C PRO A 551 67.47 -11.87 -4.76
N TYR A 552 66.19 -11.96 -5.14
CA TYR A 552 65.10 -12.66 -4.43
C TYR A 552 64.59 -12.02 -3.12
N ASN A 553 64.88 -10.73 -2.85
CA ASN A 553 64.26 -9.99 -1.74
C ASN A 553 63.03 -9.16 -2.17
N GLY A 554 62.79 -8.99 -3.47
CA GLY A 554 61.62 -8.32 -4.01
C GLY A 554 61.61 -6.80 -3.86
N ILE A 555 62.77 -6.18 -3.60
CA ILE A 555 62.95 -4.73 -3.49
C ILE A 555 64.00 -4.33 -4.53
N ASP A 556 63.74 -3.28 -5.31
CA ASP A 556 64.70 -2.69 -6.27
C ASP A 556 65.72 -1.85 -5.50
N ASP A 557 66.75 -2.51 -4.97
CA ASP A 557 67.72 -1.93 -4.04
C ASP A 557 68.60 -0.87 -4.73
N ASP A 558 68.85 -1.00 -6.04
CA ASP A 558 69.70 -0.09 -6.83
C ASP A 558 68.93 0.90 -7.73
N CYS A 559 67.60 0.93 -7.59
CA CYS A 559 66.68 1.79 -8.31
C CYS A 559 66.75 1.62 -9.86
N ASP A 560 67.11 0.42 -10.38
CA ASP A 560 67.08 0.05 -11.82
C ASP A 560 66.11 -1.12 -12.11
N PRO A 561 64.92 -0.83 -12.70
CA PRO A 561 63.82 -1.78 -12.83
C PRO A 561 64.06 -2.90 -13.87
N THR A 562 65.22 -2.96 -14.52
CA THR A 562 65.52 -3.97 -15.56
C THR A 562 66.13 -5.27 -15.03
N THR A 563 66.15 -5.46 -13.70
CA THR A 563 66.86 -6.55 -13.02
C THR A 563 65.96 -7.54 -12.23
N LEU A 564 64.62 -7.48 -12.38
CA LEU A 564 63.59 -8.39 -11.80
C LEU A 564 63.51 -9.82 -12.47
N ASP A 565 62.93 -10.85 -11.82
CA ASP A 565 63.10 -12.32 -12.08
C ASP A 565 61.81 -13.12 -12.49
N ASP A 566 61.74 -13.79 -13.67
CA ASP A 566 60.49 -14.26 -14.37
C ASP A 566 60.40 -15.78 -14.80
N ASP A 567 60.80 -16.78 -14.00
CA ASP A 567 60.60 -18.24 -14.29
C ASP A 567 60.37 -19.01 -12.98
N LEU A 568 59.10 -19.22 -12.61
CA LEU A 568 58.71 -19.51 -11.22
C LEU A 568 58.98 -20.95 -10.77
N ASP A 569 58.72 -21.95 -11.62
CA ASP A 569 58.98 -23.37 -11.30
C ASP A 569 60.30 -23.91 -11.91
N ALA A 570 60.94 -23.10 -12.76
CA ALA A 570 62.26 -23.31 -13.33
C ALA A 570 62.40 -24.54 -14.25
N ASP A 571 61.31 -24.98 -14.89
CA ASP A 571 61.33 -26.07 -15.87
C ASP A 571 61.86 -25.63 -17.26
N GLY A 572 61.91 -24.31 -17.47
CA GLY A 572 62.47 -23.65 -18.64
C GLY A 572 61.45 -23.26 -19.72
N PHE A 573 60.15 -23.41 -19.45
CA PHE A 573 59.05 -22.77 -20.16
C PHE A 573 58.48 -21.64 -19.30
N ASN A 574 57.87 -20.64 -19.93
CA ASN A 574 57.20 -19.56 -19.20
C ASN A 574 55.69 -19.70 -19.37
N LEU A 575 54.92 -18.99 -18.54
CA LEU A 575 53.44 -19.06 -18.46
C LEU A 575 52.68 -19.10 -19.80
N VAL A 576 53.22 -18.54 -20.88
CA VAL A 576 52.56 -18.51 -22.19
C VAL A 576 52.72 -19.82 -22.97
N ASP A 577 53.80 -20.56 -22.75
CA ASP A 577 54.11 -21.82 -23.43
C ASP A 577 53.88 -23.06 -22.53
N ASP A 578 53.60 -22.87 -21.24
CA ASP A 578 53.33 -23.94 -20.26
C ASP A 578 51.84 -23.96 -19.86
N CYS A 579 51.15 -25.11 -20.09
CA CYS A 579 49.75 -25.24 -19.68
C CYS A 579 49.56 -25.35 -18.15
N ASN A 580 50.66 -25.39 -17.36
CA ASN A 580 50.68 -25.18 -15.91
C ASN A 580 52.07 -24.74 -15.37
N ASP A 581 52.35 -23.43 -15.33
CA ASP A 581 53.63 -22.79 -14.91
C ASP A 581 54.01 -22.92 -13.41
N ASN A 582 53.25 -23.73 -12.67
CA ASN A 582 53.51 -24.09 -11.28
C ASN A 582 53.86 -25.58 -11.11
N ASP A 583 53.78 -26.38 -12.18
CA ASP A 583 54.07 -27.82 -12.16
C ASP A 583 54.95 -28.26 -13.35
N THR A 584 56.25 -28.27 -13.09
CA THR A 584 57.35 -28.77 -13.95
C THR A 584 57.14 -30.12 -14.67
N SER A 585 56.08 -30.87 -14.37
CA SER A 585 55.74 -32.15 -15.00
C SER A 585 54.66 -32.10 -16.07
N ILE A 586 53.92 -30.99 -16.17
CA ILE A 586 52.95 -30.70 -17.22
C ILE A 586 53.57 -29.60 -18.07
N ASN A 587 53.98 -29.93 -19.29
CA ASN A 587 54.52 -28.96 -20.23
C ASN A 587 54.51 -29.58 -21.63
N PRO A 588 54.71 -28.80 -22.71
CA PRO A 588 54.64 -29.31 -24.08
C PRO A 588 55.67 -30.39 -24.43
N ASN A 589 56.63 -30.69 -23.55
CA ASN A 589 57.61 -31.77 -23.71
C ASN A 589 57.37 -32.97 -22.79
N ALA A 590 56.29 -32.96 -22.00
CA ALA A 590 55.84 -34.11 -21.24
C ALA A 590 55.38 -35.24 -22.19
N ILE A 591 55.12 -36.42 -21.63
CA ILE A 591 54.70 -37.59 -22.40
C ILE A 591 53.29 -37.96 -21.94
N GLU A 592 52.33 -37.93 -22.86
CA GLU A 592 50.95 -38.30 -22.57
C GLU A 592 50.79 -39.69 -21.94
N ILE A 593 50.05 -39.76 -20.82
CA ILE A 593 49.73 -40.99 -20.10
C ILE A 593 48.27 -41.40 -20.38
N PRO A 594 48.01 -42.40 -21.24
CA PRO A 594 46.62 -42.74 -21.63
C PRO A 594 45.73 -43.14 -20.44
N TYR A 595 44.46 -42.76 -20.47
CA TYR A 595 43.40 -43.13 -19.51
C TYR A 595 43.49 -42.48 -18.11
N ASN A 596 44.21 -41.36 -17.94
CA ASN A 596 44.25 -40.59 -16.68
C ASN A 596 43.34 -39.32 -16.68
N GLY A 597 42.83 -38.91 -17.85
CA GLY A 597 41.93 -37.76 -17.99
C GLY A 597 42.60 -36.38 -17.90
N ILE A 598 43.92 -36.29 -18.07
CA ILE A 598 44.68 -35.03 -18.08
C ILE A 598 45.51 -34.99 -19.38
N ASP A 599 45.49 -33.88 -20.11
CA ASP A 599 46.36 -33.66 -21.28
C ASP A 599 47.76 -33.29 -20.80
N ASP A 600 48.58 -34.31 -20.53
CA ASP A 600 49.89 -34.14 -19.89
C ASP A 600 50.89 -33.41 -20.80
N ASP A 601 50.79 -33.60 -22.13
CA ASP A 601 51.72 -33.03 -23.12
C ASP A 601 51.17 -31.79 -23.87
N CYS A 602 50.07 -31.22 -23.37
CA CYS A 602 49.35 -30.07 -23.92
C CYS A 602 49.03 -30.26 -25.42
N ASN A 603 48.71 -31.49 -25.87
CA ASN A 603 48.35 -31.83 -27.24
C ASN A 603 47.17 -32.83 -27.32
N PRO A 604 45.97 -32.38 -27.72
CA PRO A 604 44.71 -33.13 -27.60
C PRO A 604 44.49 -34.27 -28.63
N ALA A 605 45.53 -34.82 -29.25
CA ALA A 605 45.45 -35.74 -30.40
C ALA A 605 45.90 -37.20 -30.14
N THR A 606 45.99 -37.63 -28.89
CA THR A 606 46.49 -38.95 -28.43
C THR A 606 45.37 -39.80 -27.77
N PRO A 607 45.43 -41.16 -27.78
CA PRO A 607 44.23 -42.01 -27.92
C PRO A 607 43.58 -42.53 -26.61
N ASP A 608 42.29 -42.21 -26.43
CA ASP A 608 41.41 -42.71 -25.36
C ASP A 608 40.04 -43.30 -25.87
N ASN A 609 39.75 -43.44 -27.19
CA ASN A 609 38.34 -43.47 -27.72
C ASN A 609 37.90 -44.55 -28.79
N ASP A 610 38.04 -45.88 -28.62
CA ASP A 610 37.46 -46.96 -29.53
C ASP A 610 37.11 -48.24 -28.73
N LEU A 611 35.82 -48.58 -28.55
CA LEU A 611 35.33 -49.50 -27.51
C LEU A 611 35.09 -50.96 -27.95
N ASP A 612 34.46 -51.23 -29.10
CA ASP A 612 34.13 -52.59 -29.54
C ASP A 612 35.12 -53.22 -30.54
N GLY A 613 36.03 -52.39 -31.10
CA GLY A 613 37.17 -52.80 -31.90
C GLY A 613 36.84 -53.24 -33.32
N ASP A 614 35.74 -52.76 -33.90
CA ASP A 614 35.39 -52.96 -35.31
C ASP A 614 36.25 -52.10 -36.28
N GLY A 615 36.88 -51.05 -35.73
CA GLY A 615 37.82 -50.16 -36.40
C GLY A 615 37.29 -48.75 -36.67
N PHE A 616 36.08 -48.42 -36.21
CA PHE A 616 35.53 -47.06 -36.14
C PHE A 616 35.61 -46.55 -34.69
N ASN A 617 35.70 -45.23 -34.51
CA ASN A 617 35.75 -44.61 -33.17
C ASN A 617 34.33 -44.22 -32.73
N ASN A 618 34.14 -43.91 -31.44
CA ASN A 618 32.83 -43.55 -30.87
C ASN A 618 32.05 -42.43 -31.60
N MET A 619 32.70 -41.59 -32.42
CA MET A 619 32.00 -40.56 -33.19
C MET A 619 31.56 -41.03 -34.58
N ASP A 620 32.20 -42.05 -35.13
CA ASP A 620 31.95 -42.55 -36.49
C ASP A 620 31.11 -43.84 -36.52
N ASP A 621 30.87 -44.47 -35.36
CA ASP A 621 30.08 -45.69 -35.20
C ASP A 621 28.71 -45.39 -34.57
N CYS A 622 27.63 -45.76 -35.26
CA CYS A 622 26.27 -45.52 -34.75
C CYS A 622 25.80 -46.54 -33.68
N ASP A 623 26.57 -47.61 -33.41
CA ASP A 623 26.40 -48.48 -32.24
C ASP A 623 27.75 -49.08 -31.78
N ASP A 624 28.51 -48.30 -31.00
CA ASP A 624 29.87 -48.59 -30.51
C ASP A 624 29.96 -49.74 -29.47
N GLU A 625 28.88 -50.50 -29.26
CA GLU A 625 28.89 -51.79 -28.56
C GLU A 625 28.66 -53.00 -29.50
N ASN A 626 28.43 -52.77 -30.80
CA ASN A 626 27.94 -53.75 -31.76
C ASN A 626 28.50 -53.63 -33.19
N ALA A 627 29.68 -54.22 -33.39
CA ALA A 627 30.45 -54.34 -34.64
C ALA A 627 29.76 -54.81 -35.94
N ASP A 628 28.45 -55.14 -35.95
CA ASP A 628 27.68 -55.44 -37.17
C ASP A 628 26.90 -54.20 -37.68
N ILE A 629 26.76 -53.13 -36.88
CA ILE A 629 26.15 -51.84 -37.23
C ILE A 629 27.29 -50.83 -37.32
N ASN A 630 27.59 -50.35 -38.53
CA ASN A 630 28.67 -49.38 -38.76
C ASN A 630 28.58 -48.84 -40.19
N PRO A 631 29.29 -47.74 -40.51
CA PRO A 631 29.28 -47.13 -41.85
C PRO A 631 29.76 -48.04 -43.00
N GLY A 632 30.30 -49.22 -42.68
CA GLY A 632 30.76 -50.22 -43.63
C GLY A 632 29.73 -51.30 -43.97
N SER A 633 28.57 -51.32 -43.33
CA SER A 633 27.50 -52.30 -43.51
C SER A 633 26.61 -51.99 -44.74
N ASP A 634 25.72 -52.91 -45.12
CA ASP A 634 24.76 -52.73 -46.24
C ASP A 634 23.34 -52.55 -45.65
N GLU A 635 22.62 -51.48 -46.00
CA GLU A 635 21.26 -51.18 -45.49
C GLU A 635 20.19 -52.27 -45.80
N ILE A 636 19.30 -52.55 -44.85
CA ILE A 636 18.19 -53.51 -44.96
C ILE A 636 16.82 -52.79 -44.89
N PRO A 637 16.17 -52.50 -46.03
CA PRO A 637 14.92 -51.73 -46.03
C PRO A 637 13.77 -52.34 -45.22
N TYR A 638 13.03 -51.49 -44.50
CA TYR A 638 11.83 -51.72 -43.71
C TYR A 638 12.04 -52.50 -42.40
N ASN A 639 13.24 -52.48 -41.80
CA ASN A 639 13.50 -53.05 -40.47
C ASN A 639 13.51 -51.99 -39.34
N GLY A 640 13.54 -50.70 -39.68
CA GLY A 640 13.52 -49.57 -38.73
C GLY A 640 14.83 -49.39 -37.95
N ILE A 641 15.97 -49.77 -38.52
CA ILE A 641 17.31 -49.57 -37.96
C ILE A 641 18.21 -49.10 -39.12
N ASP A 642 18.95 -48.00 -38.94
CA ASP A 642 19.98 -47.55 -39.90
C ASP A 642 21.20 -48.47 -39.78
N ASP A 643 21.24 -49.53 -40.59
CA ASP A 643 22.25 -50.59 -40.51
C ASP A 643 23.60 -50.13 -41.06
N ASP A 644 23.63 -49.15 -41.98
CA ASP A 644 24.86 -48.63 -42.61
C ASP A 644 25.24 -47.21 -42.18
N CYS A 645 24.65 -46.72 -41.08
CA CYS A 645 24.85 -45.39 -40.50
C CYS A 645 24.75 -44.28 -41.56
N ASN A 646 23.88 -44.45 -42.56
CA ASN A 646 23.64 -43.51 -43.63
C ASN A 646 22.14 -43.26 -43.81
N PRO A 647 21.63 -42.17 -43.23
CA PRO A 647 20.19 -41.86 -43.20
C PRO A 647 19.60 -41.53 -44.58
N ALA A 648 20.41 -41.41 -45.63
CA ALA A 648 19.95 -41.10 -46.99
C ALA A 648 19.44 -42.33 -47.79
N THR A 649 19.20 -43.46 -47.14
CA THR A 649 18.75 -44.70 -47.78
C THR A 649 17.27 -44.98 -47.47
N PRO A 650 16.54 -45.76 -48.31
CA PRO A 650 15.11 -45.55 -48.62
C PRO A 650 14.02 -45.79 -47.55
N ASP A 651 14.32 -45.69 -46.26
CA ASP A 651 13.29 -45.79 -45.22
C ASP A 651 12.70 -44.42 -44.77
N ASP A 652 13.32 -43.26 -45.10
CA ASP A 652 12.98 -42.00 -44.39
C ASP A 652 12.64 -40.70 -45.21
N ASP A 653 12.40 -40.64 -46.53
CA ASP A 653 11.99 -39.39 -47.29
C ASP A 653 10.77 -39.67 -48.21
N LEU A 654 9.56 -39.20 -47.84
CA LEU A 654 8.30 -39.65 -48.44
C LEU A 654 7.83 -38.81 -49.64
N ASP A 655 8.01 -37.49 -49.62
CA ASP A 655 7.55 -36.59 -50.69
C ASP A 655 8.63 -36.22 -51.73
N GLY A 656 9.90 -36.50 -51.42
CA GLY A 656 11.04 -36.41 -52.32
C GLY A 656 11.61 -35.01 -52.48
N ASP A 657 11.43 -34.14 -51.50
CA ASP A 657 12.05 -32.81 -51.43
C ASP A 657 13.52 -32.85 -50.97
N GLY A 658 13.94 -33.97 -50.37
CA GLY A 658 15.29 -34.26 -49.92
C GLY A 658 15.52 -34.09 -48.43
N PHE A 659 14.47 -33.84 -47.64
CA PHE A 659 14.43 -33.92 -46.19
C PHE A 659 13.79 -35.24 -45.76
N ASN A 660 14.17 -35.72 -44.58
CA ASN A 660 13.65 -36.99 -44.06
C ASN A 660 12.50 -36.73 -43.07
N ASN A 661 11.72 -37.75 -42.74
CA ASN A 661 10.58 -37.69 -41.81
C ASN A 661 10.83 -37.02 -40.45
N VAL A 662 12.09 -36.90 -40.02
CA VAL A 662 12.48 -36.30 -38.74
C VAL A 662 12.88 -34.83 -38.92
N ASP A 663 13.43 -34.49 -40.08
CA ASP A 663 13.86 -33.14 -40.43
C ASP A 663 12.76 -32.37 -41.19
N ASP A 664 11.72 -33.03 -41.70
CA ASP A 664 10.62 -32.43 -42.47
C ASP A 664 9.33 -32.36 -41.63
N CYS A 665 8.88 -31.13 -41.36
CA CYS A 665 7.69 -30.85 -40.55
C CYS A 665 6.36 -31.12 -41.30
N ASP A 666 6.37 -31.29 -42.63
CA ASP A 666 5.24 -31.85 -43.40
C ASP A 666 5.73 -32.70 -44.58
N ASP A 667 6.16 -33.93 -44.27
CA ASP A 667 6.67 -34.97 -45.19
C ASP A 667 5.63 -35.50 -46.23
N GLU A 668 4.48 -34.83 -46.38
CA GLU A 668 3.57 -34.99 -47.53
C GLU A 668 3.56 -33.76 -48.48
N ASN A 669 4.28 -32.69 -48.15
CA ASN A 669 4.24 -31.39 -48.81
C ASN A 669 5.64 -30.74 -49.04
N PRO A 670 6.18 -30.82 -50.27
CA PRO A 670 7.58 -30.48 -50.56
C PRO A 670 7.90 -28.97 -50.59
N ASP A 671 6.92 -28.14 -50.20
CA ASP A 671 7.04 -26.68 -50.08
C ASP A 671 7.17 -26.24 -48.59
N ILE A 672 7.16 -27.18 -47.63
CA ILE A 672 7.38 -26.97 -46.18
C ILE A 672 8.57 -27.86 -45.79
N ASN A 673 9.72 -27.28 -45.44
CA ASN A 673 10.93 -28.02 -45.06
C ASN A 673 12.04 -27.08 -44.54
N PRO A 674 13.09 -27.60 -43.87
CA PRO A 674 14.18 -26.80 -43.29
C PRO A 674 15.00 -25.92 -44.25
N SER A 675 14.78 -26.02 -45.56
CA SER A 675 15.48 -25.19 -46.55
C SER A 675 14.64 -24.12 -47.20
N VAL A 676 13.35 -24.08 -46.86
CA VAL A 676 12.51 -22.92 -47.15
C VAL A 676 12.94 -21.78 -46.20
N SER A 677 12.54 -20.56 -46.48
CA SER A 677 12.78 -19.45 -45.55
C SER A 677 11.43 -19.06 -45.01
N GLU A 678 11.36 -18.90 -43.68
CA GLU A 678 10.10 -18.54 -43.03
C GLU A 678 9.46 -17.32 -43.68
N ILE A 679 8.14 -17.38 -43.86
CA ILE A 679 7.34 -16.29 -44.40
C ILE A 679 6.58 -15.67 -43.23
N PRO A 680 7.01 -14.50 -42.72
CA PRO A 680 6.44 -13.96 -41.49
C PRO A 680 4.93 -13.69 -41.56
N TYR A 681 4.24 -14.02 -40.46
CA TYR A 681 2.84 -13.83 -40.12
C TYR A 681 1.84 -14.60 -40.99
N ASN A 682 2.21 -15.81 -41.42
CA ASN A 682 1.33 -16.67 -42.20
C ASN A 682 0.76 -17.86 -41.43
N GLY A 683 1.33 -18.16 -40.25
CA GLY A 683 0.81 -19.14 -39.30
C GLY A 683 1.06 -20.60 -39.71
N ILE A 684 2.15 -20.82 -40.44
CA ILE A 684 2.68 -22.13 -40.85
C ILE A 684 4.19 -22.04 -40.66
N ASP A 685 4.77 -22.99 -39.93
CA ASP A 685 6.22 -23.21 -39.85
C ASP A 685 6.72 -23.71 -41.22
N ASP A 686 7.07 -22.77 -42.10
CA ASP A 686 7.46 -23.07 -43.49
C ASP A 686 8.90 -23.63 -43.53
N ASP A 687 9.76 -23.21 -42.60
CA ASP A 687 11.16 -23.60 -42.53
C ASP A 687 11.52 -24.59 -41.41
N CYS A 688 10.52 -25.25 -40.83
CA CYS A 688 10.64 -26.29 -39.82
C CYS A 688 11.58 -25.91 -38.66
N ASN A 689 11.62 -24.61 -38.34
CA ASN A 689 12.46 -24.06 -37.31
C ASN A 689 11.58 -23.28 -36.33
N PRO A 690 11.27 -23.86 -35.16
CA PRO A 690 10.32 -23.30 -34.20
C PRO A 690 10.85 -22.03 -33.49
N THR A 691 12.01 -21.51 -33.90
CA THR A 691 12.61 -20.26 -33.38
C THR A 691 12.50 -19.10 -34.38
N THR A 692 11.82 -19.32 -35.51
CA THR A 692 11.56 -18.26 -36.48
C THR A 692 10.30 -17.48 -36.10
N PRO A 693 10.13 -16.23 -36.54
CA PRO A 693 9.16 -15.28 -35.97
C PRO A 693 7.68 -15.65 -36.07
N ASP A 694 7.34 -16.77 -36.71
CA ASP A 694 5.97 -17.29 -36.75
C ASP A 694 5.69 -18.25 -35.58
N ASP A 695 6.74 -18.76 -34.94
CA ASP A 695 6.64 -19.77 -33.89
C ASP A 695 7.14 -19.30 -32.52
N ASP A 696 8.13 -18.41 -32.40
CA ASP A 696 8.66 -17.86 -31.13
C ASP A 696 8.76 -16.34 -31.25
N LEU A 697 7.64 -15.64 -31.07
CA LEU A 697 7.49 -14.22 -31.44
C LEU A 697 8.17 -13.27 -30.43
N ASP A 698 8.38 -13.69 -29.18
CA ASP A 698 9.05 -12.90 -28.14
C ASP A 698 10.51 -13.32 -27.84
N GLY A 699 10.93 -14.50 -28.30
CA GLY A 699 12.32 -14.96 -28.31
C GLY A 699 12.78 -15.66 -27.03
N ASP A 700 11.89 -16.21 -26.24
CA ASP A 700 12.23 -16.94 -25.01
C ASP A 700 12.59 -18.42 -25.20
N GLY A 701 12.39 -18.91 -26.43
CA GLY A 701 12.73 -20.26 -26.84
C GLY A 701 11.60 -21.27 -26.70
N PHE A 702 10.38 -20.84 -26.40
CA PHE A 702 9.16 -21.62 -26.52
C PHE A 702 8.39 -21.23 -27.78
N ASN A 703 7.60 -22.16 -28.31
CA ASN A 703 6.81 -21.89 -29.50
C ASN A 703 5.34 -21.63 -29.14
N ASN A 704 4.60 -20.96 -30.02
CA ASN A 704 3.16 -20.66 -29.98
C ASN A 704 2.20 -21.77 -29.46
N VAL A 705 2.62 -23.04 -29.45
CA VAL A 705 1.81 -24.17 -28.96
C VAL A 705 2.18 -24.57 -27.53
N GLU A 706 3.41 -24.32 -27.13
CA GLU A 706 3.95 -24.59 -25.80
C GLU A 706 3.93 -23.33 -24.92
N ASP A 707 3.98 -22.16 -25.54
CA ASP A 707 3.91 -20.84 -24.91
C ASP A 707 2.46 -20.35 -24.75
N CYS A 708 2.11 -19.87 -23.56
CA CYS A 708 0.78 -19.36 -23.24
C CYS A 708 0.63 -17.85 -23.49
N ASP A 709 1.71 -17.10 -23.69
CA ASP A 709 1.72 -15.75 -24.28
C ASP A 709 3.00 -15.48 -25.10
N ASP A 710 2.95 -15.89 -26.37
CA ASP A 710 4.03 -15.77 -27.38
C ASP A 710 4.46 -14.31 -27.69
N ASN A 711 3.92 -13.30 -26.99
CA ASN A 711 4.37 -11.91 -27.06
C ASN A 711 5.15 -11.45 -25.81
N ASN A 712 5.34 -12.32 -24.82
CA ASN A 712 5.98 -12.02 -23.55
C ASN A 712 6.90 -13.15 -23.06
N ALA A 713 8.20 -12.95 -23.31
CA ALA A 713 9.30 -13.86 -22.99
C ALA A 713 9.49 -14.29 -21.52
N ASN A 714 8.65 -13.80 -20.59
CA ASN A 714 8.65 -14.19 -19.19
C ASN A 714 7.50 -15.15 -18.83
N ILE A 715 6.58 -15.42 -19.76
CA ILE A 715 5.41 -16.29 -19.60
C ILE A 715 5.67 -17.52 -20.46
N ASN A 716 6.10 -18.63 -19.86
CA ASN A 716 6.42 -19.85 -20.60
C ASN A 716 6.49 -21.08 -19.69
N PRO A 717 6.47 -22.32 -20.23
CA PRO A 717 6.46 -23.55 -19.43
C PRO A 717 7.62 -23.78 -18.44
N ASN A 718 8.69 -22.98 -18.49
CA ASN A 718 9.80 -23.05 -17.53
C ASN A 718 9.86 -21.83 -16.60
N ALA A 719 8.95 -20.87 -16.73
CA ALA A 719 8.86 -19.77 -15.78
C ALA A 719 8.53 -20.33 -14.39
N ASP A 720 8.97 -19.62 -13.35
CA ASP A 720 8.50 -19.90 -12.00
C ASP A 720 7.16 -19.18 -11.84
N GLU A 721 6.08 -19.93 -11.63
CA GLU A 721 4.76 -19.37 -11.34
C GLU A 721 4.82 -18.35 -10.20
N ILE A 722 4.42 -17.11 -10.48
CA ILE A 722 4.32 -16.04 -9.50
C ILE A 722 2.88 -16.02 -8.98
N PRO A 723 2.62 -16.48 -7.74
CA PRO A 723 1.25 -16.60 -7.27
C PRO A 723 0.53 -15.26 -7.19
N TYR A 724 -0.70 -15.21 -7.68
CA TYR A 724 -1.66 -14.10 -7.66
C TYR A 724 -1.33 -12.92 -8.57
N ASN A 725 -0.61 -13.13 -9.67
CA ASN A 725 -0.42 -12.09 -10.69
C ASN A 725 -1.49 -12.13 -11.79
N GLY A 726 -2.32 -13.20 -11.82
CA GLY A 726 -3.44 -13.35 -12.76
C GLY A 726 -3.02 -13.78 -14.16
N ILE A 727 -1.83 -14.36 -14.28
CA ILE A 727 -1.20 -14.82 -15.51
C ILE A 727 -0.69 -16.24 -15.21
N ASP A 728 -1.02 -17.22 -16.06
CA ASP A 728 -0.41 -18.56 -16.01
C ASP A 728 1.04 -18.43 -16.50
N ASP A 729 1.96 -18.08 -15.60
CA ASP A 729 3.34 -17.77 -15.96
C ASP A 729 4.06 -19.04 -16.44
N ASP A 730 3.78 -20.20 -15.81
CA ASP A 730 4.44 -21.48 -16.10
C ASP A 730 3.65 -22.41 -17.06
N CYS A 731 2.63 -21.88 -17.74
CA CYS A 731 1.76 -22.56 -18.70
C CYS A 731 1.21 -23.92 -18.20
N ASN A 732 0.95 -24.03 -16.90
CA ASN A 732 0.58 -25.27 -16.23
C ASN A 732 -0.77 -25.10 -15.49
N PRO A 733 -1.87 -25.70 -16.01
CA PRO A 733 -3.25 -25.40 -15.60
C PRO A 733 -3.70 -25.98 -14.26
N VAL A 734 -2.76 -26.22 -13.34
CA VAL A 734 -2.98 -26.72 -11.98
C VAL A 734 -2.13 -25.95 -10.95
N THR A 735 -1.59 -24.80 -11.35
CA THR A 735 -0.87 -23.86 -10.48
C THR A 735 -1.84 -22.88 -9.82
N PRO A 736 -1.40 -22.16 -8.76
CA PRO A 736 -2.25 -21.30 -7.95
C PRO A 736 -3.03 -20.20 -8.68
N ASP A 737 -2.69 -19.86 -9.92
CA ASP A 737 -3.43 -18.84 -10.69
C ASP A 737 -4.50 -19.45 -11.62
N ASP A 738 -4.46 -20.78 -11.85
CA ASP A 738 -5.38 -21.51 -12.73
C ASP A 738 -6.40 -22.44 -12.02
N ASP A 739 -6.17 -22.72 -10.74
CA ASP A 739 -7.06 -23.39 -9.79
C ASP A 739 -7.01 -22.57 -8.49
N LEU A 740 -7.51 -21.33 -8.58
CA LEU A 740 -7.28 -20.26 -7.60
C LEU A 740 -7.80 -20.62 -6.21
N ASP A 741 -8.80 -21.50 -6.15
CA ASP A 741 -9.36 -22.02 -4.91
C ASP A 741 -8.86 -23.42 -4.47
N GLY A 742 -8.16 -24.14 -5.36
CA GLY A 742 -7.47 -25.39 -5.09
C GLY A 742 -8.37 -26.62 -4.97
N ASP A 743 -9.50 -26.64 -5.66
CA ASP A 743 -10.46 -27.74 -5.67
C ASP A 743 -10.20 -28.81 -6.75
N GLY A 744 -9.34 -28.49 -7.71
CA GLY A 744 -8.86 -29.36 -8.78
C GLY A 744 -9.64 -29.30 -10.09
N PHE A 745 -10.51 -28.30 -10.27
CA PHE A 745 -10.99 -27.81 -11.56
C PHE A 745 -10.24 -26.53 -11.93
N ASN A 746 -10.22 -26.18 -13.22
CA ASN A 746 -9.52 -25.00 -13.69
C ASN A 746 -10.51 -23.95 -14.19
N ASN A 747 -10.06 -22.71 -14.35
CA ASN A 747 -10.84 -21.55 -14.82
C ASN A 747 -11.79 -21.78 -16.03
N MET A 748 -11.55 -22.80 -16.88
CA MET A 748 -12.41 -23.10 -18.03
C MET A 748 -13.53 -24.12 -17.72
N ASP A 749 -13.31 -25.00 -16.76
CA ASP A 749 -14.27 -26.02 -16.32
C ASP A 749 -14.94 -25.66 -14.97
N ASP A 750 -14.41 -24.68 -14.23
CA ASP A 750 -14.98 -24.10 -13.01
C ASP A 750 -15.79 -22.83 -13.31
N CYS A 751 -16.95 -22.68 -12.66
CA CYS A 751 -17.82 -21.53 -12.83
C CYS A 751 -17.66 -20.47 -11.73
N ASP A 752 -16.86 -20.73 -10.69
CA ASP A 752 -16.40 -19.75 -9.70
C ASP A 752 -15.03 -20.19 -9.13
N ASP A 753 -13.95 -19.87 -9.84
CA ASP A 753 -12.57 -20.31 -9.54
C ASP A 753 -11.99 -19.71 -8.25
N GLU A 754 -12.69 -18.78 -7.60
CA GLU A 754 -12.34 -18.24 -6.28
C GLU A 754 -12.98 -19.04 -5.12
N ASN A 755 -13.83 -20.03 -5.42
CA ASN A 755 -14.67 -20.70 -4.44
C ASN A 755 -14.70 -22.24 -4.60
N PRO A 756 -13.96 -22.99 -3.74
CA PRO A 756 -13.67 -24.42 -3.92
C PRO A 756 -14.86 -25.35 -3.60
N TYR A 757 -16.05 -24.77 -3.52
CA TYR A 757 -17.33 -25.40 -3.26
C TYR A 757 -18.33 -25.22 -4.41
N ILE A 758 -17.96 -24.49 -5.46
CA ILE A 758 -18.70 -24.33 -6.72
C ILE A 758 -17.81 -25.00 -7.76
N ASN A 759 -18.26 -26.08 -8.38
CA ASN A 759 -17.52 -26.79 -9.44
C ASN A 759 -18.37 -27.92 -10.01
N PRO A 760 -18.04 -28.48 -11.19
CA PRO A 760 -18.82 -29.53 -11.85
C PRO A 760 -19.03 -30.84 -11.08
N SER A 761 -18.34 -31.03 -9.95
CA SER A 761 -18.43 -32.24 -9.13
C SER A 761 -19.28 -32.10 -7.88
N VAL A 762 -19.70 -30.87 -7.56
CA VAL A 762 -20.63 -30.54 -6.49
C VAL A 762 -22.05 -30.89 -6.95
N ALA A 763 -23.00 -30.91 -6.01
CA ALA A 763 -24.41 -31.14 -6.33
C ALA A 763 -25.17 -29.87 -5.98
N GLU A 764 -25.94 -29.36 -6.94
CA GLU A 764 -26.70 -28.11 -6.83
C GLU A 764 -27.39 -27.95 -5.46
N ILE A 765 -27.13 -26.82 -4.79
CA ILE A 765 -27.74 -26.45 -3.52
C ILE A 765 -28.92 -25.52 -3.82
N PRO A 766 -30.17 -25.99 -3.64
CA PRO A 766 -31.33 -25.17 -4.02
C PRO A 766 -31.40 -23.87 -3.20
N TYR A 767 -31.75 -22.76 -3.85
CA TYR A 767 -32.09 -21.45 -3.25
C TYR A 767 -30.91 -20.59 -2.76
N ASN A 768 -29.71 -20.75 -3.34
CA ASN A 768 -28.57 -19.86 -3.09
C ASN A 768 -28.24 -18.93 -4.27
N GLY A 769 -28.90 -19.06 -5.42
CA GLY A 769 -28.72 -18.19 -6.58
C GLY A 769 -27.35 -18.30 -7.25
N ILE A 770 -26.67 -19.45 -7.09
CA ILE A 770 -25.33 -19.73 -7.59
C ILE A 770 -25.37 -21.07 -8.32
N ASP A 771 -24.75 -21.19 -9.50
CA ASP A 771 -24.61 -22.46 -10.23
C ASP A 771 -23.58 -23.37 -9.53
N ASP A 772 -23.94 -24.03 -8.44
CA ASP A 772 -22.94 -24.76 -7.62
C ASP A 772 -22.31 -25.93 -8.37
N ASP A 773 -23.02 -26.51 -9.34
CA ASP A 773 -22.55 -27.68 -10.10
C ASP A 773 -22.18 -27.41 -11.56
N CYS A 774 -22.06 -26.14 -11.94
CA CYS A 774 -21.67 -25.65 -13.27
C CYS A 774 -22.44 -26.34 -14.42
N ASP A 775 -23.67 -26.79 -14.15
CA ASP A 775 -24.60 -27.35 -15.13
C ASP A 775 -25.79 -26.37 -15.25
N PRO A 776 -25.84 -25.56 -16.32
CA PRO A 776 -26.89 -24.56 -16.50
C PRO A 776 -28.29 -25.17 -16.72
N ALA A 777 -28.44 -26.49 -16.69
CA ALA A 777 -29.74 -27.18 -16.66
C ALA A 777 -30.26 -27.46 -15.24
N THR A 778 -29.44 -27.26 -14.20
CA THR A 778 -29.76 -27.41 -12.79
C THR A 778 -29.82 -26.09 -12.03
N LEU A 779 -29.41 -24.99 -12.66
CA LEU A 779 -29.53 -23.61 -12.19
C LEU A 779 -30.93 -23.30 -11.63
N ASP A 780 -30.94 -22.52 -10.55
CA ASP A 780 -32.07 -22.06 -9.70
C ASP A 780 -33.10 -21.17 -10.45
N ASP A 781 -33.40 -21.47 -11.72
CA ASP A 781 -34.05 -20.57 -12.66
C ASP A 781 -35.60 -20.57 -12.62
N ASP A 782 -36.25 -21.34 -11.75
CA ASP A 782 -37.73 -21.34 -11.60
C ASP A 782 -38.07 -21.26 -10.11
N LEU A 783 -37.67 -20.14 -9.50
CA LEU A 783 -37.60 -19.98 -8.05
C LEU A 783 -39.00 -20.02 -7.39
N ASP A 784 -40.04 -19.64 -8.12
CA ASP A 784 -41.42 -19.72 -7.67
C ASP A 784 -42.22 -20.95 -8.18
N GLY A 785 -41.68 -21.70 -9.15
CA GLY A 785 -42.16 -23.00 -9.61
C GLY A 785 -43.30 -22.95 -10.63
N ASP A 786 -43.41 -21.88 -11.41
CA ASP A 786 -44.44 -21.70 -12.43
C ASP A 786 -44.05 -22.24 -13.83
N GLY A 787 -42.76 -22.52 -14.03
CA GLY A 787 -42.19 -23.19 -15.18
C GLY A 787 -41.60 -22.29 -16.27
N PHE A 788 -41.33 -21.01 -15.98
CA PHE A 788 -40.50 -20.11 -16.78
C PHE A 788 -39.12 -19.93 -16.13
N ASP A 789 -38.08 -19.71 -16.96
CA ASP A 789 -36.72 -19.48 -16.47
C ASP A 789 -36.48 -17.98 -16.20
N ASN A 790 -35.57 -17.59 -15.30
CA ASN A 790 -35.24 -16.19 -14.99
C ASN A 790 -34.88 -15.33 -16.23
N ALA A 791 -34.39 -15.95 -17.31
CA ALA A 791 -34.13 -15.26 -18.58
C ALA A 791 -35.41 -14.91 -19.38
N GLN A 792 -36.53 -15.54 -19.04
CA GLN A 792 -37.86 -15.32 -19.62
C GLN A 792 -38.84 -14.72 -18.62
N ASP A 793 -38.61 -14.87 -17.32
CA ASP A 793 -39.46 -14.36 -16.24
C ASP A 793 -38.97 -13.00 -15.72
N CYS A 794 -39.86 -12.01 -15.71
CA CYS A 794 -39.55 -10.66 -15.26
C CYS A 794 -39.71 -10.47 -13.73
N ASP A 795 -40.24 -11.46 -13.01
CA ASP A 795 -40.21 -11.53 -11.54
C ASP A 795 -40.21 -13.00 -11.09
N ASP A 796 -39.06 -13.65 -11.16
CA ASP A 796 -38.80 -15.06 -10.81
C ASP A 796 -39.09 -15.42 -9.33
N ASN A 797 -39.49 -14.44 -8.51
CA ASN A 797 -39.94 -14.66 -7.14
C ASN A 797 -41.48 -14.77 -7.00
N ASN A 798 -42.24 -14.62 -8.09
CA ASN A 798 -43.68 -14.47 -8.08
C ASN A 798 -44.40 -15.19 -9.24
N ALA A 799 -44.88 -16.41 -8.96
CA ALA A 799 -45.52 -17.35 -9.90
C ALA A 799 -46.81 -16.87 -10.62
N ASN A 800 -47.17 -15.59 -10.49
CA ASN A 800 -48.26 -14.95 -11.23
C ASN A 800 -47.77 -13.85 -12.19
N VAL A 801 -46.48 -13.56 -12.21
CA VAL A 801 -45.77 -12.70 -13.15
C VAL A 801 -44.94 -13.64 -14.01
N ASN A 802 -45.16 -13.68 -15.32
CA ASN A 802 -44.44 -14.55 -16.29
C ASN A 802 -44.98 -14.30 -17.71
N PRO A 803 -44.23 -14.68 -18.77
CA PRO A 803 -44.64 -14.48 -20.16
C PRO A 803 -45.99 -15.05 -20.61
N ASP A 804 -46.56 -16.01 -19.86
CA ASP A 804 -47.86 -16.62 -20.15
C ASP A 804 -49.00 -16.04 -19.27
N ALA A 805 -48.70 -15.10 -18.39
CA ALA A 805 -49.68 -14.38 -17.59
C ALA A 805 -50.57 -13.46 -18.46
N GLU A 806 -51.68 -12.99 -17.90
CA GLU A 806 -52.55 -12.01 -18.56
C GLU A 806 -52.36 -10.68 -17.82
N GLU A 807 -51.82 -9.68 -18.50
CA GLU A 807 -51.55 -8.34 -17.95
C GLU A 807 -52.75 -7.80 -17.14
N ILE A 808 -52.52 -7.43 -15.88
CA ILE A 808 -53.56 -6.95 -14.96
C ILE A 808 -53.42 -5.42 -14.81
N PRO A 809 -54.32 -4.64 -15.43
CA PRO A 809 -54.22 -3.19 -15.39
C PRO A 809 -54.22 -2.62 -13.96
N TYR A 810 -53.32 -1.65 -13.71
CA TYR A 810 -53.23 -0.81 -12.50
C TYR A 810 -52.67 -1.49 -11.23
N ASN A 811 -51.87 -2.55 -11.33
CA ASN A 811 -51.13 -3.12 -10.19
C ASN A 811 -49.66 -2.68 -10.12
N GLY A 812 -49.13 -2.01 -11.17
CA GLY A 812 -47.77 -1.50 -11.23
C GLY A 812 -46.70 -2.59 -11.39
N LEU A 813 -47.07 -3.73 -11.99
CA LEU A 813 -46.18 -4.84 -12.33
C LEU A 813 -46.33 -5.11 -13.84
N ASP A 814 -45.24 -5.52 -14.50
CA ASP A 814 -45.31 -6.15 -15.81
C ASP A 814 -45.74 -7.61 -15.60
N ASP A 815 -47.04 -7.90 -15.56
CA ASP A 815 -47.46 -9.26 -15.19
C ASP A 815 -47.11 -10.26 -16.30
N ASP A 816 -47.11 -9.84 -17.58
CA ASP A 816 -46.86 -10.73 -18.73
C ASP A 816 -45.49 -10.61 -19.40
N CYS A 817 -44.57 -9.85 -18.80
CA CYS A 817 -43.17 -9.69 -19.24
C CYS A 817 -43.02 -9.24 -20.71
N ASP A 818 -44.07 -8.60 -21.25
CA ASP A 818 -44.04 -7.92 -22.54
C ASP A 818 -43.92 -6.41 -22.27
N PRO A 819 -42.72 -5.81 -22.44
CA PRO A 819 -42.52 -4.39 -22.19
C PRO A 819 -43.27 -3.48 -23.17
N ALA A 820 -44.06 -4.03 -24.10
CA ALA A 820 -45.02 -3.28 -24.91
C ALA A 820 -46.45 -3.29 -24.34
N THR A 821 -46.67 -3.99 -23.22
CA THR A 821 -47.94 -4.07 -22.50
C THR A 821 -47.86 -3.63 -21.04
N LEU A 822 -46.65 -3.30 -20.58
CA LEU A 822 -46.39 -2.39 -19.47
C LEU A 822 -47.28 -1.13 -19.60
N ASP A 823 -47.66 -0.53 -18.47
CA ASP A 823 -48.69 0.52 -18.29
C ASP A 823 -48.37 1.86 -19.02
N ASP A 824 -48.12 1.80 -20.33
CA ASP A 824 -47.38 2.75 -21.18
C ASP A 824 -48.28 3.79 -21.89
N ASP A 825 -49.46 4.06 -21.34
CA ASP A 825 -50.36 5.13 -21.81
C ASP A 825 -51.19 5.55 -20.60
N PHE A 826 -50.49 6.08 -19.58
CA PHE A 826 -51.06 6.31 -18.25
C PHE A 826 -52.29 7.23 -18.30
N ASP A 827 -52.37 8.12 -19.28
CA ASP A 827 -53.49 9.03 -19.48
C ASP A 827 -54.49 8.62 -20.60
N GLY A 828 -54.15 7.66 -21.46
CA GLY A 828 -55.04 7.00 -22.41
C GLY A 828 -55.18 7.67 -23.78
N ASP A 829 -54.21 8.46 -24.23
CA ASP A 829 -54.27 9.23 -25.47
C ASP A 829 -53.64 8.55 -26.70
N GLY A 830 -52.87 7.49 -26.46
CA GLY A 830 -52.31 6.60 -27.46
C GLY A 830 -50.89 6.91 -27.93
N PHE A 831 -50.17 7.77 -27.23
CA PHE A 831 -48.70 7.87 -27.26
C PHE A 831 -48.12 7.26 -25.97
N ASN A 832 -46.89 6.74 -26.03
CA ASN A 832 -46.24 6.11 -24.88
C ASN A 832 -45.16 7.00 -24.28
N ILE A 833 -44.71 6.70 -23.06
CA ILE A 833 -43.70 7.50 -22.33
C ILE A 833 -42.43 7.84 -23.14
N ALA A 834 -42.05 7.01 -24.11
CA ALA A 834 -40.88 7.25 -24.96
C ALA A 834 -41.13 8.30 -26.08
N GLU A 835 -42.39 8.52 -26.45
CA GLU A 835 -42.81 9.51 -27.45
C GLU A 835 -43.60 10.68 -26.83
N ASP A 836 -44.10 10.56 -25.61
CA ASP A 836 -44.93 11.54 -24.92
C ASP A 836 -44.13 12.37 -23.90
N CYS A 837 -44.04 13.68 -24.13
CA CYS A 837 -43.34 14.61 -23.23
C CYS A 837 -44.07 14.84 -21.90
N ASN A 838 -45.30 14.32 -21.72
CA ASN A 838 -45.96 14.23 -20.42
C ASN A 838 -47.03 13.12 -20.40
N ASP A 839 -46.58 11.87 -20.17
CA ASP A 839 -47.39 10.64 -20.11
C ASP A 839 -48.49 10.63 -19.02
N ASN A 840 -48.55 11.67 -18.17
CA ASN A 840 -49.59 11.87 -17.17
C ASN A 840 -50.73 12.79 -17.61
N ASN A 841 -50.68 13.36 -18.82
CA ASN A 841 -51.64 14.33 -19.33
C ASN A 841 -51.95 14.19 -20.83
N ALA A 842 -53.11 13.57 -21.10
CA ALA A 842 -53.65 13.23 -22.43
C ALA A 842 -53.89 14.40 -23.42
N ASN A 843 -53.48 15.62 -23.05
CA ASN A 843 -53.54 16.82 -23.87
C ASN A 843 -52.14 17.40 -24.17
N VAL A 844 -51.07 16.67 -23.87
CA VAL A 844 -49.68 16.97 -24.22
C VAL A 844 -49.15 15.73 -24.90
N ASN A 845 -48.90 15.76 -26.21
CA ASN A 845 -48.34 14.64 -26.97
C ASN A 845 -47.99 15.07 -28.41
N PRO A 846 -47.11 14.36 -29.14
CA PRO A 846 -46.68 14.73 -30.49
C PRO A 846 -47.80 14.73 -31.55
N GLY A 847 -48.96 14.16 -31.23
CA GLY A 847 -50.14 14.14 -32.09
C GLY A 847 -50.99 15.40 -32.04
N LEU A 848 -50.75 16.28 -31.07
CA LEU A 848 -51.50 17.52 -30.88
C LEU A 848 -50.92 18.68 -31.70
N ASN A 849 -51.55 19.85 -31.58
CA ASN A 849 -50.97 21.08 -32.16
C ASN A 849 -50.82 22.03 -31.00
N GLU A 850 -49.67 22.70 -30.96
CA GLU A 850 -49.33 23.68 -29.93
C GLU A 850 -50.47 24.66 -29.64
N ILE A 851 -50.77 24.88 -28.35
CA ILE A 851 -51.75 25.87 -27.87
C ILE A 851 -50.97 27.05 -27.27
N PRO A 852 -50.77 28.14 -28.04
CA PRO A 852 -49.91 29.24 -27.60
C PRO A 852 -50.33 29.84 -26.25
N TYR A 853 -49.34 30.23 -25.43
CA TYR A 853 -49.48 30.97 -24.18
C TYR A 853 -50.02 30.18 -22.98
N ASN A 854 -49.82 28.86 -22.93
CA ASN A 854 -50.17 28.04 -21.77
C ASN A 854 -48.95 27.59 -20.93
N GLY A 855 -47.71 27.86 -21.39
CA GLY A 855 -46.48 27.54 -20.68
C GLY A 855 -46.12 26.05 -20.75
N ILE A 856 -46.62 25.33 -21.73
CA ILE A 856 -46.48 23.87 -21.89
C ILE A 856 -46.25 23.58 -23.37
N ASP A 857 -45.18 22.86 -23.72
CA ASP A 857 -44.96 22.32 -25.06
C ASP A 857 -45.98 21.20 -25.33
N ASP A 858 -47.17 21.55 -25.83
CA ASP A 858 -48.30 20.65 -25.99
C ASP A 858 -48.09 19.64 -27.14
N ASP A 859 -47.24 19.97 -28.12
CA ASP A 859 -46.95 19.10 -29.27
C ASP A 859 -45.54 18.47 -29.29
N CYS A 860 -44.84 18.54 -28.15
CA CYS A 860 -43.51 17.96 -27.91
C CYS A 860 -42.51 18.34 -29.00
N ASN A 861 -42.61 19.58 -29.50
CA ASN A 861 -41.75 20.12 -30.52
C ASN A 861 -41.35 21.57 -30.16
N PRO A 862 -40.15 21.77 -29.61
CA PRO A 862 -39.69 23.06 -29.10
C PRO A 862 -39.49 24.13 -30.19
N ALA A 863 -39.66 23.78 -31.47
CA ALA A 863 -39.60 24.72 -32.58
C ALA A 863 -40.95 25.43 -32.87
N THR A 864 -42.00 25.18 -32.09
CA THR A 864 -43.30 25.88 -32.20
C THR A 864 -43.52 26.83 -31.01
N PRO A 865 -44.14 28.01 -31.19
CA PRO A 865 -43.79 29.18 -30.37
C PRO A 865 -44.57 29.29 -29.05
N ASP A 866 -43.87 29.15 -27.92
CA ASP A 866 -44.25 29.66 -26.59
C ASP A 866 -43.20 30.66 -26.00
N ASP A 867 -42.06 30.90 -26.67
CA ASP A 867 -40.86 31.60 -26.13
C ASP A 867 -40.55 33.01 -26.72
N ASP A 868 -41.57 33.83 -27.02
CA ASP A 868 -41.45 35.28 -27.33
C ASP A 868 -42.54 35.99 -26.52
N LEU A 869 -42.26 36.18 -25.23
CA LEU A 869 -43.28 36.41 -24.20
C LEU A 869 -43.94 37.79 -24.29
N ASP A 870 -43.23 38.79 -24.82
CA ASP A 870 -43.75 40.15 -25.01
C ASP A 870 -44.08 40.52 -26.47
N GLY A 871 -43.66 39.71 -27.44
CA GLY A 871 -44.05 39.75 -28.85
C GLY A 871 -43.30 40.77 -29.70
N ASP A 872 -42.07 41.14 -29.32
CA ASP A 872 -41.25 42.11 -30.03
C ASP A 872 -40.42 41.50 -31.19
N GLY A 873 -40.29 40.17 -31.17
CA GLY A 873 -39.65 39.35 -32.20
C GLY A 873 -38.21 38.94 -31.92
N PHE A 874 -37.69 39.18 -30.72
CA PHE A 874 -36.50 38.53 -30.14
C PHE A 874 -36.96 37.44 -29.16
N ASN A 875 -36.12 36.42 -28.93
CA ASN A 875 -36.40 35.37 -27.95
C ASN A 875 -35.54 35.61 -26.70
N ASN A 876 -35.83 34.92 -25.61
CA ASN A 876 -35.13 35.10 -24.33
C ASN A 876 -33.59 34.96 -24.39
N MET A 877 -33.03 34.35 -25.45
CA MET A 877 -31.58 34.23 -25.63
C MET A 877 -30.96 35.48 -26.29
N ASP A 878 -31.74 36.23 -27.06
CA ASP A 878 -31.31 37.48 -27.71
C ASP A 878 -31.88 38.73 -27.00
N ASP A 879 -32.84 38.60 -26.08
CA ASP A 879 -33.51 39.72 -25.39
C ASP A 879 -33.12 39.77 -23.90
N CYS A 880 -32.50 40.87 -23.46
CA CYS A 880 -32.06 41.04 -22.07
C CYS A 880 -33.21 41.32 -21.08
N ASP A 881 -34.47 41.49 -21.55
CA ASP A 881 -35.68 41.43 -20.73
C ASP A 881 -36.90 40.99 -21.58
N ASP A 882 -37.03 39.67 -21.81
CA ASP A 882 -38.08 39.00 -22.62
C ASP A 882 -39.53 39.23 -22.12
N ASN A 883 -39.71 39.96 -21.01
CA ASN A 883 -41.01 40.38 -20.49
C ASN A 883 -41.39 41.82 -20.88
N ASN A 884 -40.51 42.54 -21.57
CA ASN A 884 -40.61 43.97 -21.83
C ASN A 884 -40.17 44.36 -23.24
N ALA A 885 -41.13 44.38 -24.17
CA ALA A 885 -40.98 44.64 -25.62
C ALA A 885 -40.36 46.00 -26.03
N SER A 886 -39.82 46.76 -25.09
CA SER A 886 -39.05 47.99 -25.30
C SER A 886 -37.57 47.86 -24.96
N VAL A 887 -37.16 46.76 -24.32
CA VAL A 887 -35.79 46.34 -24.05
C VAL A 887 -35.51 45.21 -25.04
N HIS A 888 -34.48 45.35 -25.86
CA HIS A 888 -34.04 44.34 -26.85
C HIS A 888 -32.81 44.88 -27.59
N PRO A 889 -31.98 44.07 -28.28
CA PRO A 889 -30.71 44.50 -28.90
C PRO A 889 -30.81 45.56 -30.02
N ASN A 890 -32.04 45.96 -30.37
CA ASN A 890 -32.31 46.98 -31.38
C ASN A 890 -33.11 48.16 -30.81
N ALA A 891 -33.28 48.24 -29.49
CA ALA A 891 -33.88 49.37 -28.82
C ALA A 891 -32.95 50.61 -28.92
N GLU A 892 -33.47 51.78 -28.52
CA GLU A 892 -32.65 53.00 -28.44
C GLU A 892 -32.46 53.30 -26.96
N GLU A 893 -31.21 53.20 -26.49
CA GLU A 893 -30.85 53.41 -25.08
C GLU A 893 -31.44 54.69 -24.46
N ILE A 894 -32.00 54.58 -23.25
CA ILE A 894 -32.59 55.70 -22.49
C ILE A 894 -31.74 56.00 -21.25
N PRO A 895 -30.78 56.95 -21.33
CA PRO A 895 -29.83 57.20 -20.25
C PRO A 895 -30.48 57.50 -18.89
N TYR A 896 -29.94 56.86 -17.85
CA TYR A 896 -30.21 57.02 -16.41
C TYR A 896 -31.57 56.50 -15.95
N ASN A 897 -32.14 55.48 -16.60
CA ASN A 897 -33.30 54.73 -16.11
C ASN A 897 -32.91 53.47 -15.32
N GLY A 898 -31.65 53.06 -15.35
CA GLY A 898 -31.10 51.91 -14.63
C GLY A 898 -31.41 50.58 -15.31
N ILE A 899 -31.57 50.57 -16.64
CA ILE A 899 -31.89 49.41 -17.46
C ILE A 899 -31.08 49.55 -18.76
N ASP A 900 -30.26 48.56 -19.10
CA ASP A 900 -29.63 48.47 -20.42
C ASP A 900 -30.72 48.17 -21.46
N ASP A 901 -31.33 49.22 -22.02
CA ASP A 901 -32.49 49.08 -22.90
C ASP A 901 -32.08 48.45 -24.24
N ASP A 902 -30.86 48.70 -24.72
CA ASP A 902 -30.37 48.20 -26.02
C ASP A 902 -29.44 46.97 -25.94
N CYS A 903 -29.36 46.33 -24.78
CA CYS A 903 -28.56 45.14 -24.47
C CYS A 903 -27.10 45.29 -24.92
N ASN A 904 -26.55 46.51 -24.73
CA ASN A 904 -25.18 46.85 -25.06
C ASN A 904 -24.54 47.67 -23.92
N PRO A 905 -23.63 47.05 -23.14
CA PRO A 905 -23.02 47.65 -21.95
C PRO A 905 -22.09 48.84 -22.25
N ALA A 906 -21.85 49.19 -23.53
CA ALA A 906 -21.06 50.38 -23.89
C ALA A 906 -21.84 51.71 -23.80
N THR A 907 -23.04 51.72 -23.20
CA THR A 907 -23.97 52.86 -23.20
C THR A 907 -24.25 53.39 -21.77
N PRO A 908 -24.78 54.61 -21.58
CA PRO A 908 -24.55 55.48 -20.39
C PRO A 908 -25.06 55.05 -18.99
N ASP A 909 -25.45 53.80 -18.76
CA ASP A 909 -25.94 53.32 -17.46
C ASP A 909 -24.84 52.68 -16.55
N ASP A 910 -23.60 52.53 -17.05
CA ASP A 910 -22.45 51.88 -16.37
C ASP A 910 -21.39 52.83 -15.72
N ASP A 911 -21.70 54.12 -15.48
CA ASP A 911 -20.83 55.12 -14.77
C ASP A 911 -21.70 55.82 -13.71
N LEU A 912 -21.80 55.20 -12.53
CA LEU A 912 -22.90 55.45 -11.58
C LEU A 912 -22.73 56.78 -10.81
N ASP A 913 -21.51 57.17 -10.50
CA ASP A 913 -21.22 58.40 -9.79
C ASP A 913 -20.81 59.59 -10.69
N GLY A 914 -20.57 59.31 -11.98
CA GLY A 914 -20.45 60.29 -13.04
C GLY A 914 -19.08 60.94 -13.14
N ASP A 915 -18.03 60.30 -12.64
CA ASP A 915 -16.66 60.79 -12.69
C ASP A 915 -15.92 60.46 -14.01
N GLY A 916 -16.50 59.55 -14.79
CA GLY A 916 -16.07 59.18 -16.13
C GLY A 916 -15.28 57.88 -16.22
N PHE A 917 -15.21 57.09 -15.15
CA PHE A 917 -14.78 55.70 -15.13
C PHE A 917 -15.99 54.78 -14.96
N ASN A 918 -15.91 53.56 -15.49
CA ASN A 918 -16.96 52.56 -15.30
C ASN A 918 -16.59 51.62 -14.14
N ASN A 919 -17.54 50.80 -13.68
CA ASN A 919 -17.35 49.88 -12.55
C ASN A 919 -16.16 48.90 -12.65
N VAL A 920 -15.54 48.77 -13.83
CA VAL A 920 -14.36 47.91 -14.06
C VAL A 920 -13.05 48.69 -13.96
N GLU A 921 -13.08 50.00 -14.25
CA GLU A 921 -11.92 50.88 -14.13
C GLU A 921 -11.91 51.62 -12.78
N ASP A 922 -13.02 51.63 -12.03
CA ASP A 922 -13.17 52.31 -10.75
C ASP A 922 -13.16 51.32 -9.58
N CYS A 923 -12.20 51.46 -8.65
CA CYS A 923 -12.10 50.58 -7.48
C CYS A 923 -13.21 50.82 -6.42
N ASP A 924 -14.03 51.88 -6.55
CA ASP A 924 -15.34 52.02 -5.88
C ASP A 924 -16.27 52.99 -6.64
N ASP A 925 -17.02 52.47 -7.64
CA ASP A 925 -17.96 53.18 -8.55
C ASP A 925 -19.19 53.82 -7.84
N ASN A 926 -19.20 53.87 -6.51
CA ASN A 926 -20.16 54.62 -5.71
C ASN A 926 -19.59 55.94 -5.16
N ILE A 927 -18.29 56.19 -5.33
CA ILE A 927 -17.54 57.28 -4.71
C ILE A 927 -16.65 57.99 -5.74
N ALA A 928 -17.20 59.06 -6.36
CA ALA A 928 -16.59 59.86 -7.45
C ALA A 928 -15.20 60.52 -7.20
N ASN A 929 -14.55 60.21 -6.08
CA ASN A 929 -13.22 60.65 -5.72
C ASN A 929 -12.27 59.50 -5.38
N VAL A 930 -12.71 58.26 -5.55
CA VAL A 930 -11.94 57.03 -5.63
C VAL A 930 -11.98 56.67 -7.11
N ASN A 931 -10.83 56.69 -7.79
CA ASN A 931 -10.72 56.33 -9.22
C ASN A 931 -9.24 56.40 -9.64
N PRO A 932 -8.85 55.78 -10.78
CA PRO A 932 -7.46 55.74 -11.25
C PRO A 932 -6.78 57.11 -11.50
N ASN A 933 -7.53 58.21 -11.45
CA ASN A 933 -7.02 59.56 -11.60
C ASN A 933 -7.07 60.39 -10.31
N ALA A 934 -7.46 59.82 -9.17
CA ALA A 934 -7.44 60.47 -7.88
C ALA A 934 -5.99 60.73 -7.41
N GLU A 935 -5.81 61.59 -6.41
CA GLU A 935 -4.52 61.75 -5.71
C GLU A 935 -4.67 61.05 -4.36
N GLU A 936 -3.82 60.06 -4.07
CA GLU A 936 -3.83 59.29 -2.82
C GLU A 936 -3.84 60.18 -1.55
N VAL A 937 -4.74 59.87 -0.59
CA VAL A 937 -4.93 60.63 0.65
C VAL A 937 -4.45 59.82 1.87
N PRO A 938 -3.25 60.12 2.42
CA PRO A 938 -2.67 59.31 3.50
C PRO A 938 -3.55 59.18 4.76
N TYR A 939 -3.59 57.99 5.36
CA TYR A 939 -4.22 57.64 6.63
C TYR A 939 -5.75 57.65 6.66
N ASN A 940 -6.42 57.41 5.53
CA ASN A 940 -7.88 57.24 5.45
C ASN A 940 -8.34 55.78 5.28
N GLY A 941 -7.43 54.85 4.96
CA GLY A 941 -7.71 53.43 4.79
C GLY A 941 -8.54 53.09 3.55
N LEU A 942 -8.41 53.89 2.49
CA LEU A 942 -8.97 53.62 1.16
C LEU A 942 -7.83 53.74 0.15
N ASP A 943 -7.79 52.87 -0.85
CA ASP A 943 -6.95 53.05 -2.04
C ASP A 943 -7.67 54.10 -2.92
N ASP A 944 -7.31 55.37 -2.79
CA ASP A 944 -8.06 56.44 -3.46
C ASP A 944 -7.75 56.48 -4.96
N ASP A 945 -6.53 56.12 -5.39
CA ASP A 945 -6.08 56.19 -6.78
C ASP A 945 -6.01 54.84 -7.52
N CYS A 946 -6.51 53.77 -6.90
CA CYS A 946 -6.58 52.42 -7.45
C CYS A 946 -5.20 51.90 -7.92
N ASP A 947 -4.12 52.39 -7.30
CA ASP A 947 -2.74 51.96 -7.50
C ASP A 947 -2.25 51.27 -6.22
N PRO A 948 -2.20 49.91 -6.21
CA PRO A 948 -1.83 49.14 -5.03
C PRO A 948 -0.39 49.41 -4.54
N ALA A 949 0.44 50.13 -5.31
CA ALA A 949 1.75 50.60 -4.88
C ALA A 949 1.70 51.76 -3.87
N THR A 950 0.51 52.25 -3.48
CA THR A 950 0.35 53.45 -2.64
C THR A 950 -0.39 53.24 -1.31
N LEU A 951 -0.72 51.99 -0.93
CA LEU A 951 -1.38 51.62 0.34
C LEU A 951 -0.56 51.93 1.62
N ASP A 952 -1.24 52.22 2.74
CA ASP A 952 -0.73 52.80 3.99
C ASP A 952 -0.79 51.83 5.20
N ASP A 953 0.17 50.88 5.31
CA ASP A 953 0.16 49.73 6.24
C ASP A 953 1.41 49.55 7.16
N ASP A 954 2.04 50.64 7.64
CA ASP A 954 3.19 50.62 8.60
C ASP A 954 2.74 50.99 10.05
N LEU A 955 2.58 49.99 10.94
CA LEU A 955 1.89 50.14 12.23
C LEU A 955 2.76 50.74 13.36
N ASP A 956 4.04 50.40 13.41
CA ASP A 956 4.96 50.87 14.44
C ASP A 956 5.89 52.02 13.98
N GLY A 957 5.88 52.30 12.68
CA GLY A 957 6.41 53.51 12.06
C GLY A 957 7.88 53.41 11.67
N ASP A 958 8.40 52.21 11.40
CA ASP A 958 9.78 51.98 11.02
C ASP A 958 10.02 52.01 9.50
N GLY A 959 8.94 51.95 8.72
CA GLY A 959 8.94 52.07 7.27
C GLY A 959 8.72 50.76 6.50
N PHE A 960 8.39 49.66 7.18
CA PHE A 960 7.97 48.40 6.57
C PHE A 960 6.49 48.11 6.81
N ASN A 961 5.88 47.32 5.92
CA ASN A 961 4.48 46.92 6.06
C ASN A 961 4.37 45.56 6.78
N ASN A 962 3.15 45.20 7.19
CA ASN A 962 2.86 43.95 7.91
C ASN A 962 3.35 42.65 7.25
N VAL A 963 3.66 42.64 5.94
CA VAL A 963 4.06 41.44 5.20
C VAL A 963 5.59 41.32 5.13
N ASP A 964 6.28 42.46 5.13
CA ASP A 964 7.74 42.53 5.08
C ASP A 964 8.37 42.61 6.49
N ASP A 965 7.60 42.96 7.53
CA ASP A 965 8.08 43.04 8.91
C ASP A 965 7.75 41.75 9.70
N CYS A 966 8.79 41.04 10.18
CA CYS A 966 8.62 39.82 10.97
C CYS A 966 8.14 40.07 12.42
N ASP A 967 8.04 41.31 12.90
CA ASP A 967 7.35 41.70 14.15
C ASP A 967 6.79 43.15 14.13
N ASP A 968 5.66 43.36 13.43
CA ASP A 968 4.95 44.66 13.21
C ASP A 968 4.40 45.38 14.47
N GLU A 969 4.72 44.88 15.68
CA GLU A 969 4.53 45.63 16.94
C GLU A 969 5.84 46.24 17.49
N ASN A 970 6.98 46.02 16.82
CA ASN A 970 8.34 46.31 17.31
C ASN A 970 9.35 46.81 16.25
N ALA A 971 9.30 48.12 15.98
CA ALA A 971 10.15 48.94 15.09
C ALA A 971 11.69 48.79 15.12
N ASP A 972 12.24 47.95 16.00
CA ASP A 972 13.67 47.59 16.06
C ASP A 972 13.94 46.18 15.46
N VAL A 973 12.92 45.46 14.99
CA VAL A 973 12.99 44.16 14.28
C VAL A 973 12.29 44.38 12.94
N ASN A 974 13.03 44.27 11.84
CA ASN A 974 12.54 44.49 10.47
C ASN A 974 13.68 44.19 9.47
N PRO A 975 13.40 44.04 8.16
CA PRO A 975 14.41 43.66 7.17
C PRO A 975 15.61 44.58 6.98
N ASN A 976 15.57 45.81 7.52
CA ASN A 976 16.70 46.75 7.49
C ASN A 976 17.39 46.89 8.85
N SER A 977 16.98 46.13 9.86
CA SER A 977 17.71 46.06 11.12
C SER A 977 19.04 45.34 10.89
N ASP A 978 20.08 45.73 11.63
CA ASP A 978 21.35 44.98 11.58
C ASP A 978 21.16 43.75 12.49
N GLU A 979 21.26 42.53 11.95
CA GLU A 979 21.24 41.30 12.74
C GLU A 979 22.23 41.40 13.91
N ILE A 980 21.78 41.09 15.14
CA ILE A 980 22.64 41.10 16.32
C ILE A 980 23.03 39.64 16.63
N PRO A 981 24.25 39.19 16.26
CA PRO A 981 24.60 37.78 16.36
C PRO A 981 24.52 37.24 17.79
N TYR A 982 24.00 36.02 17.95
CA TYR A 982 23.88 35.26 19.21
C TYR A 982 22.86 35.79 20.22
N ASN A 983 21.85 36.54 19.77
CA ASN A 983 20.77 37.03 20.65
C ASN A 983 19.54 36.07 20.66
N GLY A 984 19.42 35.19 19.66
CA GLY A 984 18.36 34.18 19.52
C GLY A 984 17.01 34.71 19.02
N ILE A 985 17.02 35.83 18.29
CA ILE A 985 15.90 36.47 17.59
C ILE A 985 16.47 36.87 16.23
N ASP A 986 15.79 36.48 15.15
CA ASP A 986 16.07 36.96 13.79
C ASP A 986 15.64 38.44 13.72
N ASP A 987 16.59 39.34 13.97
CA ASP A 987 16.36 40.78 14.10
C ASP A 987 16.15 41.42 12.72
N ASP A 988 16.74 40.85 11.66
CA ASP A 988 16.67 41.35 10.28
C ASP A 988 15.78 40.53 9.33
N CYS A 989 14.97 39.63 9.88
CA CYS A 989 13.99 38.81 9.16
C CYS A 989 14.60 38.00 8.00
N ASN A 990 15.91 37.72 8.06
CA ASN A 990 16.64 36.97 7.05
C ASN A 990 17.29 35.72 7.68
N PRO A 991 16.73 34.52 7.48
CA PRO A 991 17.20 33.29 8.13
C PRO A 991 18.61 32.85 7.69
N ALA A 992 19.23 33.50 6.71
CA ALA A 992 20.60 33.22 6.26
C ALA A 992 21.68 34.04 6.98
N THR A 993 21.32 34.90 7.94
CA THR A 993 22.28 35.68 8.73
C THR A 993 22.78 34.86 9.96
N PRO A 994 23.93 35.23 10.58
CA PRO A 994 24.80 34.30 11.34
C PRO A 994 24.32 33.79 12.71
N ASP A 995 23.11 33.23 12.79
CA ASP A 995 22.68 32.39 13.91
C ASP A 995 22.62 30.87 13.54
N ASP A 996 22.81 30.47 12.25
CA ASP A 996 22.59 29.08 11.75
C ASP A 996 23.75 28.34 10.98
N ASP A 997 24.96 28.92 10.80
CA ASP A 997 26.22 28.22 10.41
C ASP A 997 27.28 28.59 11.45
N LEU A 998 27.53 27.67 12.40
CA LEU A 998 28.19 28.03 13.66
C LEU A 998 29.72 28.11 13.55
N ASP A 999 30.32 27.46 12.54
CA ASP A 999 31.76 27.37 12.37
C ASP A 999 32.31 27.97 11.06
N GLY A 1000 31.43 28.24 10.10
CA GLY A 1000 31.68 29.04 8.91
C GLY A 1000 32.37 28.31 7.76
N ASP A 1001 32.23 26.99 7.65
CA ASP A 1001 32.76 26.23 6.51
C ASP A 1001 31.86 26.21 5.26
N GLY A 1002 30.64 26.75 5.40
CA GLY A 1002 29.69 26.92 4.31
C GLY A 1002 28.70 25.77 4.15
N PHE A 1003 28.69 24.78 5.04
CA PHE A 1003 27.61 23.81 5.17
C PHE A 1003 26.73 24.21 6.37
N ASN A 1004 25.41 24.05 6.25
CA ASN A 1004 24.50 24.29 7.38
C ASN A 1004 24.33 23.01 8.20
N ASN A 1005 23.77 23.12 9.40
CA ASN A 1005 23.54 22.01 10.35
C ASN A 1005 22.82 20.75 9.78
N VAL A 1006 22.22 20.82 8.60
CA VAL A 1006 21.53 19.69 7.95
C VAL A 1006 22.46 18.91 7.02
N ASP A 1007 23.43 19.57 6.40
CA ASP A 1007 24.37 19.00 5.43
C ASP A 1007 25.79 18.79 6.00
N ASP A 1008 26.07 19.39 7.16
CA ASP A 1008 27.29 19.23 7.93
C ASP A 1008 27.13 18.14 9.01
N CYS A 1009 28.03 17.14 9.01
CA CYS A 1009 28.01 16.09 10.03
C CYS A 1009 28.60 16.53 11.40
N ASP A 1010 29.24 17.70 11.52
CA ASP A 1010 29.59 18.40 12.77
C ASP A 1010 29.72 19.94 12.63
N ASP A 1011 28.57 20.64 12.58
CA ASP A 1011 28.34 22.12 12.44
C ASP A 1011 28.98 23.04 13.52
N GLU A 1012 29.89 22.54 14.35
CA GLU A 1012 30.77 23.32 15.23
C GLU A 1012 32.28 23.16 14.90
N ASN A 1013 32.63 22.34 13.90
CA ASN A 1013 33.99 22.07 13.44
C ASN A 1013 34.17 22.11 11.89
N PRO A 1014 34.80 23.17 11.33
CA PRO A 1014 34.82 23.48 9.89
C PRO A 1014 35.76 22.59 9.03
N ASP A 1015 36.33 21.56 9.66
CA ASP A 1015 37.23 20.58 9.05
C ASP A 1015 36.54 19.21 8.85
N ILE A 1016 35.24 19.08 9.19
CA ILE A 1016 34.43 17.87 9.00
C ILE A 1016 33.23 18.28 8.16
N ASN A 1017 33.22 17.97 6.87
CA ASN A 1017 32.09 18.28 5.99
C ASN A 1017 32.19 17.48 4.68
N PRO A 1018 31.13 17.39 3.87
CA PRO A 1018 31.07 16.51 2.70
C PRO A 1018 32.11 16.79 1.60
N SER A 1019 32.80 17.94 1.67
CA SER A 1019 33.77 18.37 0.67
C SER A 1019 35.23 18.14 1.08
N VAL A 1020 35.46 17.75 2.34
CA VAL A 1020 36.78 17.31 2.81
C VAL A 1020 37.08 15.94 2.17
N ALA A 1021 38.35 15.55 2.10
CA ALA A 1021 38.72 14.20 1.68
C ALA A 1021 39.01 13.37 2.92
N GLU A 1022 38.41 12.19 3.04
CA GLU A 1022 38.59 11.32 4.21
C GLU A 1022 40.06 11.13 4.58
N ILE A 1023 40.40 11.19 5.86
CA ILE A 1023 41.77 10.97 6.37
C ILE A 1023 41.87 9.59 7.07
N PRO A 1024 42.40 8.55 6.38
CA PRO A 1024 42.44 7.16 6.86
C PRO A 1024 42.94 6.93 8.31
N TYR A 1025 42.15 6.18 9.08
CA TYR A 1025 42.35 5.63 10.43
C TYR A 1025 42.45 6.65 11.58
N ASN A 1026 41.77 7.79 11.47
CA ASN A 1026 41.71 8.83 12.49
C ASN A 1026 40.49 8.65 13.44
N GLY A 1027 39.44 7.96 12.99
CA GLY A 1027 38.24 7.57 13.73
C GLY A 1027 37.11 8.61 13.73
N ILE A 1028 37.07 9.47 12.71
CA ILE A 1028 36.08 10.51 12.46
C ILE A 1028 35.76 10.44 10.96
N ASP A 1029 34.49 10.45 10.59
CA ASP A 1029 34.03 10.51 9.19
C ASP A 1029 34.19 11.97 8.73
N ASP A 1030 35.35 12.30 8.19
CA ASP A 1030 35.77 13.67 7.88
C ASP A 1030 35.06 14.20 6.62
N ASP A 1031 34.73 13.30 5.68
CA ASP A 1031 34.07 13.64 4.41
C ASP A 1031 32.57 13.31 4.36
N CYS A 1032 31.98 13.02 5.52
CA CYS A 1032 30.59 12.64 5.72
C CYS A 1032 30.10 11.55 4.73
N ASN A 1033 31.02 10.68 4.27
CA ASN A 1033 30.76 9.60 3.32
C ASN A 1033 31.23 8.24 3.89
N PRO A 1034 30.30 7.39 4.35
CA PRO A 1034 30.61 6.19 5.13
C PRO A 1034 31.25 5.02 4.35
N ALA A 1035 31.77 5.27 3.14
CA ALA A 1035 32.40 4.28 2.26
C ALA A 1035 33.94 4.43 2.17
N THR A 1036 34.54 5.35 2.93
CA THR A 1036 35.96 5.72 2.88
C THR A 1036 36.77 5.11 4.04
N PRO A 1037 38.12 5.07 3.99
CA PRO A 1037 38.95 4.10 4.74
C PRO A 1037 38.97 4.20 6.27
N ASP A 1038 38.41 5.26 6.88
CA ASP A 1038 38.23 5.30 8.35
C ASP A 1038 37.24 4.27 8.85
N ASP A 1039 36.42 3.78 7.92
CA ASP A 1039 35.44 2.77 8.20
C ASP A 1039 35.88 1.34 7.84
N ASP A 1040 36.96 1.02 7.09
CA ASP A 1040 37.46 -0.38 6.89
C ASP A 1040 38.93 -0.51 7.36
N LEU A 1041 39.13 -0.76 8.65
CA LEU A 1041 40.40 -0.56 9.35
C LEU A 1041 41.38 -1.73 9.25
N ASP A 1042 40.93 -2.90 8.79
CA ASP A 1042 41.78 -4.06 8.51
C ASP A 1042 41.86 -4.49 7.03
N GLY A 1043 41.05 -3.88 6.16
CA GLY A 1043 41.20 -3.85 4.71
C GLY A 1043 40.71 -5.11 4.01
N ASP A 1044 39.71 -5.78 4.56
CA ASP A 1044 39.11 -6.98 3.96
C ASP A 1044 37.89 -6.70 3.07
N GLY A 1045 37.51 -5.42 2.95
CA GLY A 1045 36.52 -4.92 2.02
C GLY A 1045 35.15 -4.67 2.66
N PHE A 1046 35.05 -4.65 3.99
CA PHE A 1046 33.84 -4.37 4.76
C PHE A 1046 34.07 -3.22 5.73
N ASN A 1047 33.10 -2.30 5.84
CA ASN A 1047 33.23 -1.09 6.66
C ASN A 1047 32.73 -1.32 8.11
N ASN A 1048 32.90 -0.36 9.03
CA ASN A 1048 32.75 -0.51 10.49
C ASN A 1048 31.30 -0.80 10.90
N VAL A 1049 30.37 -0.60 9.98
CA VAL A 1049 28.94 -0.86 10.11
C VAL A 1049 28.60 -2.30 9.71
N GLU A 1050 29.37 -2.90 8.81
CA GLU A 1050 29.22 -4.27 8.29
C GLU A 1050 30.21 -5.27 8.93
N ASP A 1051 31.39 -4.81 9.36
CA ASP A 1051 32.44 -5.57 10.03
C ASP A 1051 32.31 -5.51 11.56
N CYS A 1052 32.25 -6.67 12.20
CA CYS A 1052 32.03 -6.80 13.63
C CYS A 1052 33.31 -6.81 14.49
N ASP A 1053 34.49 -6.92 13.88
CA ASP A 1053 35.80 -6.69 14.52
C ASP A 1053 36.80 -6.14 13.49
N ASP A 1054 36.57 -4.88 13.11
CA ASP A 1054 37.29 -4.01 12.14
C ASP A 1054 38.82 -3.86 12.35
N ASN A 1055 39.41 -4.62 13.29
CA ASN A 1055 40.85 -4.71 13.50
C ASN A 1055 41.42 -6.10 13.16
N ASN A 1056 40.62 -7.00 12.57
CA ASN A 1056 40.96 -8.37 12.26
C ASN A 1056 40.24 -8.93 11.02
N ALA A 1057 40.90 -8.80 9.86
CA ALA A 1057 40.51 -9.19 8.50
C ALA A 1057 40.07 -10.66 8.23
N ASN A 1058 39.92 -11.49 9.28
CA ASN A 1058 39.34 -12.82 9.21
C ASN A 1058 37.99 -12.91 9.96
N ILE A 1059 37.48 -11.78 10.47
CA ILE A 1059 36.20 -11.64 11.13
C ILE A 1059 35.44 -10.58 10.33
N ASN A 1060 34.64 -11.01 9.35
CA ASN A 1060 33.94 -10.13 8.41
C ASN A 1060 32.76 -10.87 7.78
N PRO A 1061 31.77 -10.19 7.18
CA PRO A 1061 30.57 -10.79 6.60
C PRO A 1061 30.76 -11.99 5.67
N ASN A 1062 31.94 -12.12 5.03
CA ASN A 1062 32.25 -13.21 4.10
C ASN A 1062 33.07 -14.37 4.71
N ALA A 1063 33.46 -14.29 5.99
CA ALA A 1063 34.26 -15.33 6.62
C ALA A 1063 33.46 -16.64 6.85
N GLU A 1064 34.15 -17.79 6.97
CA GLU A 1064 33.51 -19.09 7.25
C GLU A 1064 33.51 -19.38 8.77
N GLU A 1065 32.33 -19.58 9.36
CA GLU A 1065 32.12 -19.67 10.82
C GLU A 1065 32.79 -20.89 11.48
N ILE A 1066 33.39 -20.69 12.67
CA ILE A 1066 34.09 -21.74 13.41
C ILE A 1066 33.29 -22.21 14.64
N PHE A 1067 32.51 -23.28 14.48
CA PHE A 1067 31.66 -23.86 15.55
C PHE A 1067 32.27 -23.98 16.97
N ASP A 1068 31.45 -23.62 17.98
CA ASP A 1068 31.68 -23.75 19.42
C ASP A 1068 32.86 -22.90 20.01
N ASN A 1069 33.27 -21.80 19.36
CA ASN A 1069 34.03 -20.70 19.98
C ASN A 1069 33.06 -19.58 20.46
N ASP A 1070 33.58 -18.52 21.09
CA ASP A 1070 32.78 -17.39 21.62
C ASP A 1070 32.97 -16.14 20.72
N VAL A 1071 33.25 -16.33 19.44
CA VAL A 1071 33.58 -15.30 18.44
C VAL A 1071 32.70 -15.57 17.23
N ASP A 1072 32.12 -14.52 16.66
CA ASP A 1072 31.21 -14.56 15.50
C ASP A 1072 32.05 -14.10 14.31
N GLU A 1073 32.53 -15.06 13.51
CA GLU A 1073 33.54 -14.79 12.49
C GLU A 1073 32.93 -14.18 11.22
N ASN A 1074 31.68 -14.53 10.88
CA ASN A 1074 31.03 -14.04 9.67
C ASN A 1074 30.11 -12.84 9.89
N CYS A 1075 30.16 -12.21 11.07
CA CYS A 1075 29.47 -10.97 11.43
C CYS A 1075 27.95 -10.94 11.14
N ASP A 1076 27.32 -12.10 11.02
CA ASP A 1076 25.87 -12.22 10.82
C ASP A 1076 25.08 -12.11 12.14
N GLY A 1077 25.81 -11.93 13.25
CA GLY A 1077 25.31 -11.78 14.60
C GLY A 1077 25.14 -13.11 15.32
N LEU A 1078 25.43 -14.27 14.73
CA LEU A 1078 25.12 -15.59 15.27
C LEU A 1078 26.37 -16.46 15.49
N ILE A 1079 26.82 -16.56 16.75
CA ILE A 1079 27.79 -17.60 17.14
C ILE A 1079 27.19 -19.00 16.91
N GLU A 1080 27.74 -19.78 15.97
CA GLU A 1080 27.19 -21.10 15.64
C GLU A 1080 27.56 -22.17 16.70
N VAL A 1081 26.52 -22.75 17.32
CA VAL A 1081 26.65 -23.84 18.30
C VAL A 1081 25.92 -25.11 17.85
N THR A 1082 26.43 -26.28 18.27
CA THR A 1082 25.78 -27.56 17.95
C THR A 1082 24.30 -27.62 18.44
N PRO A 1083 23.36 -28.18 17.65
CA PRO A 1083 21.95 -27.79 17.73
C PRO A 1083 21.20 -28.36 18.95
N THR A 1084 20.96 -27.50 19.95
CA THR A 1084 19.83 -27.58 20.89
C THR A 1084 19.38 -26.16 21.29
N LYS A 1085 18.18 -25.76 20.85
CA LYS A 1085 17.58 -24.40 20.94
C LYS A 1085 18.41 -23.36 20.14
N PRO A 1086 17.81 -22.60 19.18
CA PRO A 1086 18.51 -21.43 18.64
C PRO A 1086 18.62 -20.38 19.76
N GLU A 1087 19.84 -19.95 20.09
CA GLU A 1087 20.07 -18.73 20.87
C GLU A 1087 20.28 -17.58 19.88
N THR A 1088 19.68 -16.44 20.17
CA THR A 1088 19.35 -15.33 19.25
C THR A 1088 20.37 -14.19 19.30
N SER A 1089 20.77 -13.67 18.15
CA SER A 1089 20.90 -12.22 17.89
C SER A 1089 20.19 -11.91 16.58
N VAL A 1090 19.21 -11.01 16.61
CA VAL A 1090 18.63 -10.39 15.42
C VAL A 1090 18.57 -8.91 15.76
N SER A 1091 19.29 -8.08 15.00
CA SER A 1091 19.16 -6.62 14.95
C SER A 1091 17.84 -6.24 14.29
N ALA A 1092 17.32 -5.08 14.67
CA ALA A 1092 15.97 -4.62 14.35
C ALA A 1092 15.80 -4.33 12.85
N GLY A 1093 15.12 -5.22 12.13
CA GLY A 1093 14.75 -5.00 10.71
C GLY A 1093 13.39 -5.57 10.31
N ASN A 1094 12.99 -6.76 10.79
CA ASN A 1094 11.62 -7.27 10.55
C ASN A 1094 11.15 -8.23 11.65
N ALA A 1095 10.43 -7.68 12.62
CA ALA A 1095 9.90 -8.36 13.81
C ALA A 1095 8.77 -9.38 13.53
N LYS A 1096 8.20 -9.42 12.32
CA LYS A 1096 6.93 -10.12 12.05
C LYS A 1096 7.03 -11.64 11.84
N ASP A 1097 8.19 -12.19 11.46
CA ASP A 1097 8.30 -13.59 10.98
C ASP A 1097 8.90 -14.66 11.92
N TYR A 1098 9.40 -14.28 13.10
CA TYR A 1098 10.09 -15.22 13.98
C TYR A 1098 9.15 -16.08 14.84
N LEU A 1099 8.71 -17.23 14.30
CA LEU A 1099 7.99 -18.28 15.04
C LEU A 1099 8.81 -19.58 15.15
N TYR A 1100 9.33 -19.89 16.33
CA TYR A 1100 10.09 -21.11 16.60
C TYR A 1100 9.23 -22.25 17.14
N ILE A 1101 9.42 -23.47 16.60
CA ILE A 1101 8.79 -24.70 17.07
C ILE A 1101 9.85 -25.76 17.35
N TYR A 1102 10.06 -26.13 18.61
CA TYR A 1102 11.13 -27.07 18.98
C TYR A 1102 10.76 -27.99 20.16
N PRO A 1103 11.33 -29.21 20.28
CA PRO A 1103 12.12 -29.88 19.25
C PRO A 1103 11.24 -30.31 18.08
N ASN A 1104 11.77 -30.21 16.86
CA ASN A 1104 11.14 -30.70 15.64
C ASN A 1104 12.23 -31.37 14.79
N PRO A 1105 12.29 -32.72 14.67
CA PRO A 1105 11.27 -33.68 15.05
C PRO A 1105 10.98 -33.81 16.55
N ALA A 1106 9.70 -33.87 16.87
CA ALA A 1106 9.14 -33.88 18.21
C ALA A 1106 8.77 -35.30 18.68
N ASN A 1107 8.92 -35.58 19.98
CA ASN A 1107 8.51 -36.86 20.58
C ASN A 1107 7.23 -36.72 21.41
N ASP A 1108 7.34 -35.98 22.51
CA ASP A 1108 6.30 -35.85 23.55
C ASP A 1108 5.75 -34.43 23.64
N PHE A 1109 6.60 -33.42 23.46
CA PHE A 1109 6.26 -32.01 23.60
C PHE A 1109 6.93 -31.19 22.49
N ILE A 1110 6.30 -30.08 22.15
CA ILE A 1110 6.90 -28.96 21.40
C ILE A 1110 6.73 -27.67 22.19
N TYR A 1111 7.63 -26.73 21.96
CA TYR A 1111 7.65 -25.38 22.49
C TYR A 1111 7.47 -24.40 21.34
N ILE A 1112 6.69 -23.36 21.58
CA ILE A 1112 6.38 -22.29 20.63
C ILE A 1112 6.88 -20.97 21.21
N GLU A 1113 7.74 -20.27 20.48
CA GLU A 1113 8.40 -19.04 20.91
C GLU A 1113 8.37 -18.03 19.74
N LYS A 1114 7.67 -16.90 19.94
CA LYS A 1114 7.68 -15.67 19.11
C LYS A 1114 8.11 -14.53 20.02
N TRP A 1115 8.89 -13.56 19.51
CA TRP A 1115 9.53 -12.54 20.36
C TRP A 1115 8.50 -11.59 21.03
N ASP A 1116 7.36 -11.42 20.38
CA ASP A 1116 6.21 -10.65 20.85
C ASP A 1116 5.28 -11.50 21.72
N LYS A 1117 5.17 -11.17 23.02
CA LYS A 1117 4.33 -11.92 23.98
C LYS A 1117 2.90 -11.41 24.01
N TYR A 1118 2.12 -11.77 22.98
CA TYR A 1118 0.70 -11.43 22.88
C TYR A 1118 -0.23 -12.65 22.92
N GLN A 1119 -1.54 -12.40 22.79
CA GLN A 1119 -2.51 -13.47 22.64
C GLN A 1119 -2.41 -14.08 21.22
N PHE A 1120 -2.16 -15.38 21.11
CA PHE A 1120 -1.99 -16.11 19.86
C PHE A 1120 -2.78 -17.42 19.88
N LEU A 1121 -3.15 -17.93 18.70
CA LEU A 1121 -3.81 -19.22 18.51
C LEU A 1121 -2.90 -20.16 17.73
N VAL A 1122 -2.86 -21.44 18.12
CA VAL A 1122 -2.15 -22.49 17.40
C VAL A 1122 -3.10 -23.61 17.06
N GLU A 1123 -3.09 -24.02 15.80
CA GLU A 1123 -3.81 -25.16 15.26
C GLU A 1123 -2.81 -26.16 14.67
N ILE A 1124 -3.07 -27.46 14.82
CA ILE A 1124 -2.27 -28.52 14.19
C ILE A 1124 -3.22 -29.36 13.35
N TYR A 1125 -2.89 -29.52 12.08
CA TYR A 1125 -3.59 -30.32 11.10
C TYR A 1125 -2.77 -31.55 10.73
N ASP A 1126 -3.44 -32.68 10.50
CA ASP A 1126 -2.78 -33.81 9.83
C ASP A 1126 -2.69 -33.58 8.31
N VAL A 1127 -1.96 -34.45 7.61
CA VAL A 1127 -1.77 -34.36 6.14
C VAL A 1127 -3.06 -34.45 5.32
N ASN A 1128 -4.20 -34.77 5.93
CA ASN A 1128 -5.52 -34.79 5.26
C ASN A 1128 -6.36 -33.56 5.64
N LYS A 1129 -5.71 -32.44 6.01
CA LYS A 1129 -6.35 -31.18 6.44
C LYS A 1129 -7.31 -31.34 7.64
N ARG A 1130 -7.18 -32.38 8.46
CA ARG A 1130 -8.02 -32.55 9.67
C ARG A 1130 -7.38 -31.90 10.88
N LEU A 1131 -8.11 -30.99 11.54
CA LEU A 1131 -7.68 -30.38 12.80
C LEU A 1131 -7.52 -31.45 13.90
N VAL A 1132 -6.29 -31.64 14.38
CA VAL A 1132 -5.96 -32.61 15.43
C VAL A 1132 -5.68 -31.97 16.79
N LEU A 1133 -5.32 -30.67 16.84
CA LEU A 1133 -5.05 -29.95 18.08
C LEU A 1133 -5.24 -28.44 17.89
N ARG A 1134 -5.86 -27.74 18.86
CA ARG A 1134 -6.06 -26.27 18.85
C ARG A 1134 -5.82 -25.68 20.24
N LYS A 1135 -5.02 -24.63 20.39
CA LYS A 1135 -4.63 -24.05 21.69
C LYS A 1135 -4.39 -22.54 21.58
N PHE A 1136 -4.88 -21.72 22.53
CA PHE A 1136 -4.42 -20.33 22.64
C PHE A 1136 -3.32 -20.20 23.68
N ASN A 1137 -2.44 -19.22 23.47
CA ASN A 1137 -1.51 -18.68 24.47
C ASN A 1137 -0.67 -19.75 25.18
N THR A 1138 -0.35 -20.83 24.45
CA THR A 1138 0.28 -22.02 25.02
C THR A 1138 1.62 -22.26 24.34
N ASN A 1139 2.69 -21.75 24.98
CA ASN A 1139 4.06 -21.88 24.50
C ASN A 1139 4.65 -23.30 24.66
N GLN A 1140 3.95 -24.23 25.31
CA GLN A 1140 4.36 -25.63 25.43
C GLN A 1140 3.17 -26.56 25.15
N LEU A 1141 3.23 -27.30 24.04
CA LEU A 1141 2.17 -28.20 23.60
C LEU A 1141 2.56 -29.66 23.87
N ASN A 1142 1.65 -30.40 24.50
CA ASN A 1142 1.76 -31.85 24.62
C ASN A 1142 1.21 -32.52 23.36
N ILE A 1143 2.06 -33.23 22.64
CA ILE A 1143 1.73 -33.90 21.38
C ILE A 1143 1.69 -35.43 21.53
N GLN A 1144 1.67 -35.97 22.75
CA GLN A 1144 1.68 -37.42 23.03
C GLN A 1144 0.47 -38.19 22.44
N SER A 1145 -0.59 -37.49 22.07
CA SER A 1145 -1.76 -38.07 21.40
C SER A 1145 -1.55 -38.28 19.90
N LEU A 1146 -0.61 -37.58 19.27
CA LEU A 1146 -0.37 -37.63 17.82
C LEU A 1146 0.38 -38.93 17.42
N ALA A 1147 0.12 -39.48 16.24
CA ALA A 1147 0.87 -40.61 15.71
C ALA A 1147 2.18 -40.15 15.03
N ASN A 1148 3.15 -41.04 14.82
CA ASN A 1148 4.34 -40.70 14.04
C ASN A 1148 3.93 -40.27 12.63
N GLY A 1149 4.43 -39.13 12.16
CA GLY A 1149 4.02 -38.54 10.89
C GLY A 1149 4.33 -37.05 10.79
N ILE A 1150 3.96 -36.47 9.66
CA ILE A 1150 4.06 -35.03 9.38
C ILE A 1150 2.71 -34.38 9.69
N TYR A 1151 2.76 -33.17 10.24
CA TYR A 1151 1.62 -32.33 10.58
C TYR A 1151 1.92 -30.88 10.14
N PHE A 1152 0.89 -30.08 9.96
CA PHE A 1152 0.99 -28.64 9.71
C PHE A 1152 0.52 -27.89 10.95
N LEU A 1153 1.38 -27.05 11.52
CA LEU A 1153 1.06 -26.17 12.63
C LEU A 1153 0.78 -24.77 12.06
N ILE A 1154 -0.41 -24.26 12.28
CA ILE A 1154 -0.81 -22.90 11.92
C ILE A 1154 -0.82 -22.07 13.20
N TYR A 1155 -0.11 -20.96 13.20
CA TYR A 1155 -0.05 -19.97 14.26
C TYR A 1155 -0.74 -18.71 13.78
N TYR A 1156 -1.71 -18.24 14.53
CA TYR A 1156 -2.33 -16.95 14.35
C TYR A 1156 -1.80 -16.04 15.44
N ASP A 1157 -1.21 -14.92 15.05
CA ASP A 1157 -0.76 -13.94 16.02
C ASP A 1157 -1.91 -13.02 16.47
N GLU A 1158 -1.58 -11.98 17.24
CA GLU A 1158 -2.57 -11.02 17.70
C GLU A 1158 -3.08 -10.06 16.61
N MET A 1159 -2.46 -10.05 15.42
CA MET A 1159 -2.91 -9.29 14.25
C MET A 1159 -3.87 -10.13 13.39
N GLY A 1160 -4.03 -11.42 13.70
CA GLY A 1160 -4.79 -12.36 12.88
C GLY A 1160 -3.96 -12.95 11.73
N GLU A 1161 -2.67 -12.58 11.64
CA GLU A 1161 -1.77 -13.06 10.61
C GLU A 1161 -1.46 -14.54 10.82
N ARG A 1162 -1.48 -15.28 9.71
CA ARG A 1162 -1.39 -16.74 9.69
C ARG A 1162 0.00 -17.20 9.29
N ILE A 1163 0.77 -17.75 10.23
CA ILE A 1163 2.06 -18.37 9.99
C ILE A 1163 1.91 -19.89 9.99
N VAL A 1164 2.29 -20.56 8.89
CA VAL A 1164 2.26 -22.03 8.78
C VAL A 1164 3.66 -22.62 8.95
N LYS A 1165 3.80 -23.65 9.78
CA LYS A 1165 5.06 -24.39 10.00
C LYS A 1165 4.84 -25.89 9.98
N LYS A 1166 5.81 -26.62 9.41
CA LYS A 1166 5.82 -28.09 9.40
C LYS A 1166 6.21 -28.66 10.77
N LEU A 1167 5.47 -29.65 11.27
CA LEU A 1167 5.77 -30.39 12.50
C LEU A 1167 5.96 -31.89 12.20
N ILE A 1168 7.09 -32.45 12.59
CA ILE A 1168 7.40 -33.87 12.44
C ILE A 1168 7.29 -34.54 13.82
N VAL A 1169 6.46 -35.57 13.93
CA VAL A 1169 6.38 -36.41 15.15
C VAL A 1169 7.10 -37.73 14.90
N ASP A 1170 8.19 -37.97 15.63
CA ASP A 1170 8.98 -39.21 15.54
C ASP A 1170 9.23 -39.82 16.92
N ARG A 1171 8.39 -40.80 17.29
CA ARG A 1171 8.56 -41.59 18.52
C ARG A 1171 9.39 -42.83 18.28
N LYS A 1172 10.49 -42.93 19.02
CA LYS A 1172 11.36 -44.12 19.09
C LYS A 1172 10.84 -45.22 19.99
#